data_AF-A0A6M5YYZ7-F1
#
_entry.id   AF-A0A6M5YYZ7-F1
#
_cell.length_a   1.000
_cell.length_b   1.000
_cell.length_c   1.000
_cell.angle_alpha   90.00
_cell.angle_beta   90.00
_cell.angle_gamma   90.00
#
_symmetry.space_group_name_H-M   'P 1'
#
loop_
_entity.id
_entity.type
_entity.pdbx_description
1 polymer ?
#
loop_
_entity_poly.entity_id
_entity_poly.type
_entity_poly.pdbx_seq_one_letter_code
_entity_poly.pdbx_strand_id
1 'polypeptide(L)'
;MKLEELSRILRETDPAAVLVNRSVLDRVIQNVTGTAWVVWEVPHAHCFVVDRPVLYKYVEPEELNLPHDYNLPRAVLLLERPTAEQLNGPVTELLAQYWRLLFHAAAHRELDNRLTGVSPVGLRERIDAIGAAAFEEARNVLIQDGLLTDRADEGVAYVEFAAYFLELRYFNPALIPVCFPSLPPDSVVETVLNRDVDGEALFKKTRPAGAKDPAPKTDDQSDESHDFYKRLERAAKRATAAGDTVSAAILHTRAARVAPGYLTGPAQALAREEIGRLVDRLQAALRLDDADVVVWKRTLPALLDKADQGNRPVEAALLYDIQRACLDHEQKIYTLDVFEWLGSAGHKPIKRELTGQRFVRVPAQLRSASRRLAAARLTDADRQTLALLLRNALDQAERQLRDKFAPLLDNALHDAGLHPTSLPERAAIEKTVEELLDRISSAGFLSFGDVRDAIARGQMKLPDLSAHTESVRGDPLLRLDRRLASQLDGVYRRAESYTRGLERVTAFNFGTQTGRWLTRNVSLPFGAAFLVAQFIWLLAFERMGKVARTRGEVGPSFFGGWNVELWFHAAWVGLGLFVLAVIRSAPLRAGLIGTGRLVYRATRFVVWEIPAQIWGNRWVRAVLGSVPAQLLLNYVIRPLCLCGVLWLLPIGLWEAGWLARTVTFLGTAFLVNTRFGWRIEAVLFETARRLLELVPSVPAILRWLNDVFREMVDALEWVLARVEDWLRLRGRTGPVAIAVRAVAGLIWMPFAFLIRFYTVVLIEPMLNPLKLPLSILFAKFIYPLLLLFPGLLLADPTSFLGYSSPLVEQLAPYLTEPGAGLLVMGTLWLLPDACTFLFWEMRENWHLYRANRPDALRPVSVGDHGETIRGLLRWGFHSGTVPRLYAKLRQAEREAARTDVWRDARTHRAALRAVEEAVCRFVTRDFIEVLNDRESGWSGPRLAAGRVLLGTNRIRLELVAEGAAPAWLEWDDRSGWLVAGWAEPGFLTTLSDDQARVFGNALAYLYKRAGANLVREQIRAELSKEAQHFDLCRDGLLVWYGTRDSAPVLYDIADPAPQIRPRVPGQRKPTTGPVLDAARLMFDRTQITWTQWTEVWRAPAPGDKPPRLGPANSELVLLPPRTDRPPSASDPPAVLGSARADDAPAGAL
;
A
#
# COMPACT_ATOMS: atom_id res chain seq x y z
N MET A 1 40.65 -10.53 -18.34
CA MET A 1 41.46 -11.41 -17.48
C MET A 1 41.10 -12.87 -17.76
N LYS A 2 42.02 -13.84 -17.70
CA LYS A 2 41.65 -15.26 -17.85
C LYS A 2 41.12 -15.81 -16.52
N LEU A 3 40.18 -16.76 -16.57
CA LEU A 3 39.56 -17.37 -15.38
C LEU A 3 40.60 -18.04 -14.45
N GLU A 4 41.57 -18.73 -15.04
CA GLU A 4 42.65 -19.43 -14.32
C GLU A 4 43.52 -18.45 -13.52
N GLU A 5 43.74 -17.25 -14.07
CA GLU A 5 44.52 -16.19 -13.43
C GLU A 5 43.79 -15.62 -12.21
N LEU A 6 42.47 -15.39 -12.31
CA LEU A 6 41.63 -14.98 -11.17
C LEU A 6 41.62 -16.06 -10.08
N SER A 7 41.46 -17.33 -10.48
CA SER A 7 41.48 -18.45 -9.54
C SER A 7 42.81 -18.57 -8.79
N ARG A 8 43.94 -18.32 -9.45
CA ARG A 8 45.26 -18.28 -8.80
C ARG A 8 45.38 -17.15 -7.78
N ILE A 9 45.02 -15.92 -8.15
CA ILE A 9 45.11 -14.75 -7.25
C ILE A 9 44.24 -14.94 -6.00
N LEU A 10 43.03 -15.48 -6.14
CA LEU A 10 42.15 -15.74 -5.00
C LEU A 10 42.71 -16.81 -4.06
N ARG A 11 43.35 -17.86 -4.59
CA ARG A 11 43.99 -18.91 -3.79
C ARG A 11 45.27 -18.45 -3.10
N GLU A 12 46.04 -17.57 -3.73
CA GLU A 12 47.19 -16.92 -3.09
C GLU A 12 46.75 -16.02 -1.92
N THR A 13 45.53 -15.47 -2.00
CA THR A 13 44.95 -14.63 -0.94
C THR A 13 44.33 -15.47 0.19
N ASP A 14 43.51 -16.48 -0.13
CA ASP A 14 43.00 -17.48 0.82
C ASP A 14 43.01 -18.87 0.16
N PRO A 15 43.78 -19.86 0.69
CA PRO A 15 43.90 -21.18 0.08
C PRO A 15 42.59 -21.99 0.07
N ALA A 16 41.57 -21.56 0.82
CA ALA A 16 40.24 -22.18 0.86
C ALA A 16 39.30 -21.70 -0.26
N ALA A 17 39.65 -20.66 -1.03
CA ALA A 17 38.80 -20.08 -2.06
C ALA A 17 38.74 -20.93 -3.34
N VAL A 18 37.53 -21.29 -3.79
CA VAL A 18 37.31 -22.11 -5.00
C VAL A 18 36.22 -21.49 -5.87
N LEU A 19 36.50 -21.33 -7.17
CA LEU A 19 35.54 -20.82 -8.15
C LEU A 19 34.72 -21.95 -8.78
N VAL A 20 33.40 -21.93 -8.58
CA VAL A 20 32.47 -22.96 -9.08
C VAL A 20 31.38 -22.36 -9.98
N ASN A 21 30.85 -23.18 -10.91
CA ASN A 21 29.69 -22.78 -11.70
C ASN A 21 28.47 -22.59 -10.79
N ARG A 22 27.59 -21.65 -11.13
CA ARG A 22 26.36 -21.38 -10.37
C ARG A 22 25.51 -22.63 -10.09
N SER A 23 25.37 -23.51 -11.08
CA SER A 23 24.63 -24.78 -10.93
C SER A 23 25.21 -25.71 -9.86
N VAL A 24 26.53 -25.72 -9.68
CA VAL A 24 27.21 -26.52 -8.65
C VAL A 24 27.01 -25.87 -7.28
N LEU A 25 27.15 -24.54 -7.21
CA LEU A 25 26.91 -23.78 -5.98
C LEU A 25 25.47 -23.94 -5.48
N ASP A 26 24.49 -23.76 -6.36
CA ASP A 26 23.06 -23.96 -6.08
C ASP A 26 22.80 -25.38 -5.55
N ARG A 27 23.38 -26.40 -6.19
CA ARG A 27 23.25 -27.81 -5.79
C ARG A 27 23.86 -28.07 -4.40
N VAL A 28 25.01 -27.50 -4.08
CA VAL A 28 25.64 -27.65 -2.75
C VAL A 28 24.78 -26.99 -1.69
N ILE A 29 24.39 -25.73 -1.89
CA ILE A 29 23.57 -24.98 -0.93
C ILE A 29 22.25 -25.71 -0.69
N GLN A 30 21.57 -26.16 -1.75
CA GLN A 30 20.32 -26.91 -1.66
C GLN A 30 20.43 -28.18 -0.82
N ASN A 31 21.51 -28.95 -1.01
CA ASN A 31 21.70 -30.21 -0.29
C ASN A 31 22.18 -30.01 1.15
N VAL A 32 23.01 -28.99 1.42
CA VAL A 32 23.53 -28.69 2.77
C VAL A 32 22.45 -28.04 3.65
N THR A 33 21.67 -27.12 3.10
CA THR A 33 20.59 -26.42 3.84
C THR A 33 19.28 -27.21 3.89
N GLY A 34 19.21 -28.39 3.24
CA GLY A 34 17.99 -29.21 3.15
C GLY A 34 16.90 -28.59 2.26
N THR A 35 17.24 -27.62 1.40
CA THR A 35 16.34 -26.88 0.51
C THR A 35 16.31 -27.41 -0.93
N ALA A 36 16.53 -28.72 -1.13
CA ALA A 36 16.57 -29.42 -2.44
C ALA A 36 15.32 -29.29 -3.34
N TRP A 37 14.32 -28.50 -2.94
CA TRP A 37 12.99 -28.39 -3.56
C TRP A 37 12.60 -26.95 -3.96
N VAL A 38 13.46 -25.95 -3.72
CA VAL A 38 13.21 -24.56 -4.15
C VAL A 38 13.69 -24.39 -5.59
N VAL A 39 12.75 -24.26 -6.52
CA VAL A 39 13.01 -24.29 -7.98
C VAL A 39 13.30 -22.90 -8.56
N TRP A 40 13.20 -21.83 -7.77
CA TRP A 40 13.26 -20.46 -8.31
C TRP A 40 14.34 -19.55 -7.74
N GLU A 41 14.80 -19.75 -6.48
CA GLU A 41 15.93 -18.97 -5.92
C GLU A 41 16.58 -19.71 -4.74
N VAL A 42 17.88 -19.97 -4.85
CA VAL A 42 18.69 -20.53 -3.77
C VAL A 42 19.29 -19.35 -2.99
N PRO A 43 19.05 -19.23 -1.67
CA PRO A 43 19.67 -18.18 -0.89
C PRO A 43 21.18 -18.27 -0.98
N HIS A 44 21.91 -17.15 -1.01
CA HIS A 44 23.38 -17.14 -1.12
C HIS A 44 23.97 -17.66 -2.43
N ALA A 45 23.30 -17.43 -3.56
CA ALA A 45 23.73 -17.94 -4.87
C ALA A 45 25.09 -17.41 -5.41
N HIS A 46 25.83 -16.59 -4.65
CA HIS A 46 27.10 -15.99 -5.07
C HIS A 46 28.32 -16.48 -4.28
N CYS A 47 28.14 -16.94 -3.03
CA CYS A 47 29.21 -17.52 -2.23
C CYS A 47 28.65 -18.39 -1.10
N PHE A 48 29.37 -19.45 -0.71
CA PHE A 48 28.94 -20.35 0.35
C PHE A 48 30.13 -20.99 1.09
N VAL A 49 30.03 -21.13 2.41
CA VAL A 49 31.04 -21.80 3.24
C VAL A 49 30.58 -23.23 3.51
N VAL A 50 31.44 -24.21 3.22
CA VAL A 50 31.12 -25.62 3.41
C VAL A 50 32.32 -26.42 3.89
N ASP A 51 32.07 -27.40 4.76
CA ASP A 51 33.07 -28.35 5.19
C ASP A 51 33.46 -29.30 4.05
N ARG A 52 34.76 -29.50 3.83
CA ARG A 52 35.32 -30.36 2.77
C ARG A 52 34.69 -31.78 2.72
N PRO A 53 34.48 -32.50 3.84
CA PRO A 53 33.81 -33.81 3.80
C PRO A 53 32.35 -33.75 3.34
N VAL A 54 31.69 -32.61 3.53
CA VAL A 54 30.30 -32.39 3.09
C VAL A 54 30.27 -32.00 1.62
N LEU A 55 31.22 -31.17 1.17
CA LEU A 55 31.38 -30.77 -0.24
C LEU A 55 31.54 -31.99 -1.16
N TYR A 56 32.44 -32.91 -0.83
CA TYR A 56 32.69 -34.12 -1.64
C TYR A 56 31.52 -35.13 -1.67
N LYS A 57 30.47 -34.94 -0.86
CA LYS A 57 29.23 -35.73 -0.98
C LYS A 57 28.37 -35.30 -2.16
N TYR A 58 28.52 -34.05 -2.62
CA TYR A 58 27.60 -33.42 -3.59
C TYR A 58 28.30 -32.89 -4.86
N VAL A 59 29.63 -32.86 -4.87
CA VAL A 59 30.44 -32.32 -5.98
C VAL A 59 31.62 -33.24 -6.25
N GLU A 60 31.82 -33.57 -7.53
CA GLU A 60 32.96 -34.35 -7.98
C GLU A 60 34.21 -33.47 -8.08
N PRO A 61 35.43 -33.99 -7.80
CA PRO A 61 36.67 -33.19 -7.86
C PRO A 61 36.89 -32.47 -9.20
N GLU A 62 36.43 -33.06 -10.31
CA GLU A 62 36.52 -32.52 -11.67
C GLU A 62 35.66 -31.26 -11.86
N GLU A 63 34.53 -31.14 -11.16
CA GLU A 63 33.64 -29.97 -11.24
C GLU A 63 34.25 -28.72 -10.56
N LEU A 64 35.24 -28.91 -9.68
CA LEU A 64 35.91 -27.84 -8.92
C LEU A 64 37.01 -27.11 -9.73
N ASN A 65 37.41 -27.62 -10.90
CA ASN A 65 38.50 -27.09 -11.74
C ASN A 65 39.80 -26.80 -10.95
N LEU A 66 40.17 -27.67 -10.02
CA LEU A 66 41.39 -27.56 -9.25
C LEU A 66 42.55 -28.33 -9.93
N PRO A 67 43.81 -27.87 -9.78
CA PRO A 67 44.97 -28.69 -10.13
C PRO A 67 44.91 -30.04 -9.41
N HIS A 68 45.29 -31.12 -10.08
CA HIS A 68 45.13 -32.49 -9.56
C HIS A 68 45.82 -32.74 -8.20
N ASP A 69 46.83 -31.93 -7.85
CA ASP A 69 47.61 -32.07 -6.61
C ASP A 69 47.18 -31.09 -5.49
N TYR A 70 46.11 -30.31 -5.67
CA TYR A 70 45.71 -29.27 -4.71
C TYR A 70 44.83 -29.83 -3.58
N ASN A 71 45.32 -29.75 -2.33
CA ASN A 71 44.59 -30.26 -1.16
C ASN A 71 43.78 -29.15 -0.47
N LEU A 72 42.45 -29.29 -0.45
CA LEU A 72 41.56 -28.30 0.15
C LEU A 72 41.64 -28.30 1.69
N PRO A 73 41.60 -27.12 2.33
CA PRO A 73 41.43 -26.99 3.80
C PRO A 73 40.11 -27.59 4.30
N ARG A 74 39.95 -27.69 5.63
CA ARG A 74 38.71 -28.24 6.24
C ARG A 74 37.46 -27.43 5.88
N ALA A 75 37.50 -26.11 6.03
CA ALA A 75 36.43 -25.21 5.59
C ALA A 75 36.79 -24.62 4.22
N VAL A 76 35.90 -24.78 3.24
CA VAL A 76 36.07 -24.36 1.85
C VAL A 76 35.14 -23.18 1.57
N LEU A 77 35.66 -22.14 0.90
CA LEU A 77 34.90 -20.96 0.49
C LEU A 77 34.57 -21.10 -1.01
N LEU A 78 33.32 -21.47 -1.32
CA LEU A 78 32.85 -21.54 -2.69
C LEU A 78 32.43 -20.14 -3.15
N LEU A 79 32.96 -19.70 -4.29
CA LEU A 79 32.63 -18.43 -4.93
C LEU A 79 32.08 -18.71 -6.33
N GLU A 80 31.04 -17.99 -6.74
CA GLU A 80 30.50 -18.12 -8.11
C GLU A 80 31.54 -17.71 -9.15
N ARG A 81 31.59 -18.41 -10.29
CA ARG A 81 32.43 -18.04 -11.43
C ARG A 81 31.92 -16.77 -12.13
N PRO A 82 32.83 -15.93 -12.66
CA PRO A 82 32.45 -14.73 -13.38
C PRO A 82 31.88 -15.07 -14.76
N THR A 83 30.95 -14.25 -15.24
CA THR A 83 30.43 -14.35 -16.60
C THR A 83 31.49 -13.94 -17.64
N ALA A 84 31.32 -14.35 -18.89
CA ALA A 84 32.22 -13.96 -19.97
C ALA A 84 32.33 -12.43 -20.14
N GLU A 85 31.23 -11.70 -19.92
CA GLU A 85 31.19 -10.23 -19.94
C GLU A 85 32.03 -9.63 -18.79
N GLN A 86 31.96 -10.19 -17.58
CA GLN A 86 32.75 -9.73 -16.43
C GLN A 86 34.25 -9.97 -16.62
N LEU A 87 34.64 -11.10 -17.24
CA LEU A 87 36.04 -11.39 -17.56
C LEU A 87 36.64 -10.45 -18.61
N ASN A 88 35.79 -9.91 -19.49
CA ASN A 88 36.16 -8.94 -20.53
C ASN A 88 36.14 -7.48 -20.04
N GLY A 89 35.60 -7.22 -18.85
CA GLY A 89 35.57 -5.89 -18.23
C GLY A 89 36.90 -5.46 -17.59
N PRO A 90 36.90 -4.31 -16.88
CA PRO A 90 38.09 -3.79 -16.21
C PRO A 90 38.58 -4.74 -15.10
N VAL A 91 39.85 -5.17 -15.19
CA VAL A 91 40.45 -6.15 -14.26
C VAL A 91 40.39 -5.68 -12.80
N THR A 92 40.59 -4.38 -12.57
CA THR A 92 40.59 -3.79 -11.21
C THR A 92 39.19 -3.80 -10.57
N GLU A 93 38.13 -3.66 -11.35
CA GLU A 93 36.73 -3.74 -10.87
C GLU A 93 36.33 -5.20 -10.61
N LEU A 94 36.77 -6.12 -11.47
CA LEU A 94 36.60 -7.56 -11.28
C LEU A 94 37.26 -8.02 -9.96
N LEU A 95 38.52 -7.63 -9.72
CA LEU A 95 39.23 -7.96 -8.48
C LEU A 95 38.56 -7.36 -7.23
N ALA A 96 38.02 -6.14 -7.31
CA ALA A 96 37.26 -5.54 -6.21
C ALA A 96 35.95 -6.28 -5.92
N GLN A 97 35.24 -6.76 -6.94
CA GLN A 97 34.03 -7.59 -6.78
C GLN A 97 34.34 -8.91 -6.07
N TYR A 98 35.42 -9.59 -6.44
CA TYR A 98 35.81 -10.87 -5.80
C TYR A 98 36.45 -10.68 -4.43
N TRP A 99 37.13 -9.56 -4.17
CA TRP A 99 37.56 -9.19 -2.82
C TRP A 99 36.36 -9.13 -1.86
N ARG A 100 35.28 -8.50 -2.29
CA ARG A 100 34.03 -8.40 -1.52
C ARG A 100 33.42 -9.77 -1.22
N LEU A 101 33.29 -10.64 -2.23
CA LEU A 101 32.74 -11.99 -2.04
C LEU A 101 33.64 -12.85 -1.12
N LEU A 102 34.96 -12.75 -1.27
CA LEU A 102 35.93 -13.45 -0.43
C LEU A 102 35.88 -12.94 1.01
N PHE A 103 35.75 -11.63 1.22
CA PHE A 103 35.58 -11.03 2.53
C PHE A 103 34.31 -11.51 3.23
N HIS A 104 33.17 -11.49 2.54
CA HIS A 104 31.89 -11.98 3.09
C HIS A 104 31.97 -13.45 3.52
N ALA A 105 32.49 -14.32 2.65
CA ALA A 105 32.65 -15.74 2.95
C ALA A 105 33.64 -16.00 4.10
N ALA A 106 34.74 -15.23 4.17
CA ALA A 106 35.71 -15.33 5.25
C ALA A 106 35.14 -14.85 6.60
N ALA A 107 34.30 -13.80 6.60
CA ALA A 107 33.61 -13.30 7.78
C ALA A 107 32.63 -14.34 8.31
N HIS A 108 31.84 -14.96 7.42
CA HIS A 108 30.92 -16.04 7.76
C HIS A 108 31.65 -17.24 8.39
N ARG A 109 32.80 -17.65 7.83
CA ARG A 109 33.64 -18.73 8.39
C ARG A 109 34.14 -18.41 9.80
N GLU A 110 34.60 -17.18 10.06
CA GLU A 110 35.11 -16.79 11.39
C GLU A 110 33.96 -16.69 12.41
N LEU A 111 32.83 -16.12 12.01
CA LEU A 111 31.62 -16.03 12.84
C LEU A 111 31.11 -17.42 13.23
N ASP A 112 30.99 -18.35 12.29
CA ASP A 112 30.58 -19.72 12.58
C ASP A 112 31.52 -20.40 13.59
N ASN A 113 32.83 -20.26 13.40
CA ASN A 113 33.83 -20.82 14.31
C ASN A 113 33.72 -20.23 15.73
N ARG A 114 33.54 -18.91 15.85
CA ARG A 114 33.45 -18.19 17.13
C ARG A 114 32.14 -18.42 17.86
N LEU A 115 31.04 -18.58 17.12
CA LEU A 115 29.69 -18.75 17.67
C LEU A 115 29.33 -20.22 17.93
N THR A 116 30.17 -21.16 17.50
CA THR A 116 30.05 -22.58 17.83
C THR A 116 30.12 -22.78 19.35
N GLY A 117 28.98 -23.05 19.99
CA GLY A 117 28.87 -23.31 21.44
C GLY A 117 28.36 -22.14 22.28
N VAL A 118 27.98 -21.00 21.67
CA VAL A 118 27.32 -19.91 22.37
C VAL A 118 25.91 -20.33 22.81
N SER A 119 25.54 -20.04 24.06
CA SER A 119 24.20 -20.35 24.57
C SER A 119 23.14 -19.44 23.92
N PRO A 120 21.88 -19.90 23.80
CA PRO A 120 20.78 -19.06 23.29
C PRO A 120 20.62 -17.72 24.03
N VAL A 121 21.02 -17.67 25.30
CA VAL A 121 20.99 -16.47 26.14
C VAL A 121 22.06 -15.47 25.69
N GLY A 122 23.29 -15.94 25.45
CA GLY A 122 24.37 -15.10 24.96
C GLY A 122 24.12 -14.54 23.54
N LEU A 123 23.33 -15.26 22.72
CA LEU A 123 22.85 -14.75 21.44
C LEU A 123 21.78 -13.67 21.63
N ARG A 124 20.81 -13.88 22.52
CA ARG A 124 19.74 -12.91 22.81
C ARG A 124 20.29 -11.61 23.38
N GLU A 125 21.31 -11.65 24.24
CA GLU A 125 21.97 -10.45 24.76
C GLU A 125 22.62 -9.58 23.66
N ARG A 126 23.16 -10.21 22.60
CA ARG A 126 23.70 -9.50 21.42
C ARG A 126 22.58 -8.86 20.62
N ILE A 127 21.50 -9.60 20.36
CA ILE A 127 20.32 -9.11 19.65
C ILE A 127 19.67 -7.93 20.41
N ASP A 128 19.56 -8.03 21.73
CA ASP A 128 19.05 -6.95 22.58
C ASP A 128 19.93 -5.69 22.54
N ALA A 129 21.26 -5.86 22.46
CA ALA A 129 22.21 -4.75 22.34
C ALA A 129 22.12 -4.03 20.98
N ILE A 130 21.77 -4.75 19.91
CA ILE A 130 21.47 -4.18 18.58
C ILE A 130 20.06 -3.57 18.55
N GLY A 131 19.13 -4.17 19.30
CA GLY A 131 17.72 -3.82 19.39
C GLY A 131 16.85 -4.83 18.63
N ALA A 132 15.93 -5.50 19.32
CA ALA A 132 15.08 -6.55 18.76
C ALA A 132 14.26 -6.12 17.53
N ALA A 133 13.82 -4.85 17.46
CA ALA A 133 13.11 -4.31 16.27
C ALA A 133 14.04 -4.15 15.07
N ALA A 134 15.23 -3.60 15.30
CA ALA A 134 16.22 -3.37 14.25
C ALA A 134 16.79 -4.69 13.72
N PHE A 135 16.98 -5.70 14.59
CA PHE A 135 17.41 -7.03 14.18
C PHE A 135 16.33 -7.77 13.38
N GLU A 136 15.05 -7.65 13.75
CA GLU A 136 13.94 -8.21 12.95
C GLU A 136 13.84 -7.53 11.58
N GLU A 137 14.06 -6.22 11.50
CA GLU A 137 14.24 -5.50 10.22
C GLU A 137 15.39 -6.11 9.41
N ALA A 138 16.56 -6.27 10.03
CA ALA A 138 17.73 -6.80 9.34
C ALA A 138 17.47 -8.21 8.79
N ARG A 139 16.87 -9.08 9.60
CA ARG A 139 16.44 -10.42 9.18
C ARG A 139 15.49 -10.36 7.98
N ASN A 140 14.48 -9.49 8.02
CA ASN A 140 13.53 -9.34 6.92
C ASN A 140 14.21 -8.85 5.64
N VAL A 141 15.16 -7.92 5.74
CA VAL A 141 15.95 -7.43 4.61
C VAL A 141 16.81 -8.54 4.01
N LEU A 142 17.45 -9.37 4.82
CA LEU A 142 18.25 -10.51 4.35
C LEU A 142 17.39 -11.56 3.65
N ILE A 143 16.22 -11.90 4.20
CA ILE A 143 15.26 -12.80 3.53
C ILE A 143 14.86 -12.24 2.16
N GLN A 144 14.58 -10.95 2.12
CA GLN A 144 14.07 -10.26 0.96
C GLN A 144 15.11 -10.07 -0.16
N ASP A 145 16.39 -9.92 0.20
CA ASP A 145 17.51 -9.84 -0.73
C ASP A 145 18.05 -11.23 -1.14
N GLY A 146 17.37 -12.31 -0.72
CA GLY A 146 17.76 -13.69 -1.06
C GLY A 146 19.01 -14.17 -0.32
N LEU A 147 19.32 -13.56 0.83
CA LEU A 147 20.45 -13.93 1.69
C LEU A 147 20.02 -14.89 2.84
N LEU A 148 18.73 -15.00 3.13
CA LEU A 148 18.26 -15.86 4.22
C LEU A 148 16.99 -16.60 3.84
N THR A 149 16.81 -17.82 4.36
CA THR A 149 15.53 -18.53 4.25
C THR A 149 14.52 -18.01 5.28
N ASP A 150 13.23 -18.12 4.97
CA ASP A 150 12.14 -17.72 5.88
C ASP A 150 12.18 -18.45 7.24
N ARG A 151 12.71 -19.68 7.25
CA ARG A 151 12.81 -20.58 8.42
C ARG A 151 14.19 -20.62 9.07
N ALA A 152 15.11 -19.72 8.70
CA ALA A 152 16.42 -19.68 9.34
C ALA A 152 16.29 -19.43 10.85
N ASP A 153 17.12 -20.13 11.62
CA ASP A 153 17.23 -19.96 13.07
C ASP A 153 17.86 -18.60 13.42
N GLU A 154 17.65 -18.11 14.65
CA GLU A 154 18.18 -16.82 15.13
C GLU A 154 19.70 -16.74 15.01
N GLY A 155 20.41 -17.85 15.26
CA GLY A 155 21.88 -17.91 15.14
C GLY A 155 22.35 -17.71 13.70
N VAL A 156 21.71 -18.39 12.74
CA VAL A 156 22.03 -18.26 11.31
C VAL A 156 21.71 -16.85 10.82
N ALA A 157 20.58 -16.27 11.26
CA ALA A 157 20.20 -14.90 10.93
C ALA A 157 21.22 -13.88 11.48
N TYR A 158 21.75 -14.10 12.68
CA TYR A 158 22.76 -13.23 13.30
C TYR A 158 24.11 -13.30 12.57
N VAL A 159 24.59 -14.50 12.25
CA VAL A 159 25.82 -14.70 11.47
C VAL A 159 25.73 -13.96 10.14
N GLU A 160 24.62 -14.13 9.43
CA GLU A 160 24.44 -13.51 8.13
C GLU A 160 24.32 -11.98 8.22
N PHE A 161 23.58 -11.48 9.21
CA PHE A 161 23.52 -10.05 9.49
C PHE A 161 24.90 -9.46 9.77
N ALA A 162 25.70 -10.09 10.62
CA ALA A 162 27.03 -9.62 10.99
C ALA A 162 27.97 -9.61 9.78
N ALA A 163 28.00 -10.67 8.98
CA ALA A 163 28.82 -10.76 7.77
C ALA A 163 28.43 -9.67 6.76
N TYR A 164 27.13 -9.51 6.50
CA TYR A 164 26.61 -8.56 5.52
C TYR A 164 26.80 -7.11 5.97
N PHE A 165 26.61 -6.79 7.25
CA PHE A 165 26.87 -5.46 7.80
C PHE A 165 28.35 -5.07 7.63
N LEU A 166 29.27 -5.98 7.96
CA LEU A 166 30.70 -5.76 7.77
C LEU A 166 31.05 -5.58 6.29
N GLU A 167 30.44 -6.35 5.37
CA GLU A 167 30.64 -6.16 3.92
C GLU A 167 30.29 -4.72 3.51
N LEU A 168 29.09 -4.25 3.88
CA LEU A 168 28.66 -2.89 3.55
C LEU A 168 29.60 -1.85 4.15
N ARG A 169 30.02 -2.02 5.41
CA ARG A 169 30.87 -1.06 6.13
C ARG A 169 32.20 -0.77 5.44
N TYR A 170 32.82 -1.80 4.86
CA TYR A 170 34.13 -1.66 4.21
C TYR A 170 34.07 -1.40 2.70
N PHE A 171 33.06 -1.94 2.00
CA PHE A 171 32.98 -1.83 0.55
C PHE A 171 32.02 -0.75 0.05
N ASN A 172 30.95 -0.45 0.80
CA ASN A 172 30.00 0.60 0.42
C ASN A 172 29.18 1.10 1.65
N PRO A 173 29.79 1.91 2.53
CA PRO A 173 29.14 2.34 3.78
C PRO A 173 27.88 3.18 3.55
N ALA A 174 27.77 3.81 2.37
CA ALA A 174 26.60 4.60 1.99
C ALA A 174 25.31 3.75 1.89
N LEU A 175 25.42 2.42 1.72
CA LEU A 175 24.27 1.52 1.67
C LEU A 175 23.75 1.12 3.06
N ILE A 176 24.49 1.31 4.15
CA ILE A 176 24.05 0.90 5.50
C ILE A 176 22.74 1.59 5.89
N PRO A 177 22.58 2.93 5.80
CA PRO A 177 21.34 3.61 6.17
C PRO A 177 20.14 3.25 5.29
N VAL A 178 20.39 2.66 4.11
CA VAL A 178 19.38 2.23 3.14
C VAL A 178 19.00 0.78 3.35
N CYS A 179 19.97 -0.06 3.75
CA CYS A 179 19.73 -1.46 4.06
C CYS A 179 19.08 -1.63 5.42
N PHE A 180 19.52 -0.84 6.41
CA PHE A 180 19.12 -0.98 7.80
C PHE A 180 18.83 0.40 8.43
N PRO A 181 17.77 1.09 7.95
CA PRO A 181 17.43 2.43 8.43
C PRO A 181 17.15 2.54 9.93
N SER A 182 16.76 1.44 10.58
CA SER A 182 16.40 1.39 12.00
C SER A 182 17.55 1.02 12.93
N LEU A 183 18.75 0.72 12.41
CA LEU A 183 19.90 0.38 13.26
C LEU A 183 20.34 1.57 14.13
N PRO A 184 20.88 1.31 15.34
CA PRO A 184 21.58 2.33 16.10
C PRO A 184 22.82 2.80 15.32
N PRO A 185 23.45 3.92 15.73
CA PRO A 185 24.66 4.42 15.08
C PRO A 185 25.68 3.32 14.88
N ASP A 186 26.34 3.29 13.71
CA ASP A 186 27.24 2.21 13.29
C ASP A 186 28.27 1.84 14.37
N SER A 187 28.73 2.79 15.17
CA SER A 187 29.66 2.58 16.30
C SER A 187 29.13 1.63 17.37
N VAL A 188 27.82 1.64 17.65
CA VAL A 188 27.18 0.74 18.63
C VAL A 188 27.14 -0.68 18.07
N VAL A 189 26.73 -0.83 16.80
CA VAL A 189 26.68 -2.13 16.12
C VAL A 189 28.10 -2.71 16.00
N GLU A 190 29.07 -1.90 15.60
CA GLU A 190 30.49 -2.28 15.55
C GLU A 190 31.00 -2.74 16.92
N THR A 191 30.62 -2.07 18.02
CA THR A 191 31.04 -2.49 19.36
C THR A 191 30.51 -3.88 19.73
N VAL A 192 29.32 -4.25 19.26
CA VAL A 192 28.76 -5.60 19.44
C VAL A 192 29.50 -6.60 18.55
N LEU A 193 29.64 -6.31 17.25
CA LEU A 193 30.23 -7.23 16.26
C LEU A 193 31.74 -7.44 16.46
N ASN A 194 32.48 -6.42 16.91
CA ASN A 194 33.92 -6.52 17.21
C ASN A 194 34.23 -7.49 18.37
N ARG A 195 33.24 -7.84 19.20
CA ARG A 195 33.38 -8.91 20.20
C ARG A 195 33.48 -10.28 19.55
N ASP A 196 32.86 -10.44 18.39
CA ASP A 196 32.74 -11.72 17.70
C ASP A 196 33.81 -11.85 16.59
N VAL A 197 34.05 -10.80 15.78
CA VAL A 197 35.03 -10.80 14.67
C VAL A 197 35.76 -9.47 14.53
N ASP A 198 37.08 -9.53 14.30
CA ASP A 198 37.90 -8.36 13.92
C ASP A 198 37.78 -8.10 12.41
N GLY A 199 36.85 -7.20 12.05
CA GLY A 199 36.57 -6.88 10.65
C GLY A 199 37.72 -6.16 9.93
N GLU A 200 38.52 -5.36 10.62
CA GLU A 200 39.59 -4.57 10.00
C GLU A 200 40.77 -5.46 9.61
N ALA A 201 41.16 -6.38 10.52
CA ALA A 201 42.17 -7.37 10.24
C ALA A 201 41.74 -8.29 9.07
N LEU A 202 40.47 -8.68 9.03
CA LEU A 202 39.92 -9.51 7.96
C LEU A 202 39.93 -8.77 6.61
N PHE A 203 39.54 -7.50 6.58
CA PHE A 203 39.50 -6.68 5.36
C PHE A 203 40.89 -6.52 4.72
N LYS A 204 41.92 -6.29 5.54
CA LYS A 204 43.32 -6.23 5.08
C LYS A 204 43.81 -7.59 4.58
N LYS A 205 43.45 -8.68 5.26
CA LYS A 205 43.89 -10.04 4.93
C LYS A 205 43.28 -10.55 3.62
N THR A 206 42.04 -10.22 3.30
CA THR A 206 41.33 -10.75 2.12
C THR A 206 41.56 -9.94 0.84
N ARG A 207 42.40 -8.90 0.86
CA ARG A 207 42.66 -8.01 -0.27
C ARG A 207 43.49 -8.70 -1.38
N PRO A 208 42.93 -8.92 -2.59
CA PRO A 208 43.69 -9.43 -3.72
C PRO A 208 44.69 -8.39 -4.26
N ALA A 209 45.85 -8.86 -4.72
CA ALA A 209 46.85 -8.00 -5.35
C ALA A 209 46.27 -7.30 -6.59
N GLY A 210 46.38 -5.97 -6.68
CA GLY A 210 45.87 -5.16 -7.79
C GLY A 210 44.40 -4.74 -7.68
N ALA A 211 43.69 -5.12 -6.60
CA ALA A 211 42.35 -4.61 -6.33
C ALA A 211 42.38 -3.10 -5.99
N LYS A 212 41.52 -2.33 -6.67
CA LYS A 212 41.34 -0.89 -6.39
C LYS A 212 40.67 -0.73 -5.02
N ASP A 213 41.11 0.26 -4.25
CA ASP A 213 40.41 0.61 -3.02
C ASP A 213 38.95 1.01 -3.33
N PRO A 214 37.97 0.55 -2.55
CA PRO A 214 36.59 0.96 -2.72
C PRO A 214 36.49 2.47 -2.44
N ALA A 215 36.47 3.26 -3.52
CA ALA A 215 36.31 4.70 -3.46
C ALA A 215 34.96 5.07 -4.09
N PRO A 216 34.06 5.76 -3.39
CA PRO A 216 32.80 6.23 -3.97
C PRO A 216 33.11 7.26 -5.07
N LYS A 217 32.64 7.03 -6.30
CA LYS A 217 32.69 8.03 -7.38
C LYS A 217 31.55 9.03 -7.20
N THR A 218 31.81 10.29 -7.51
CA THR A 218 30.83 11.38 -7.56
C THR A 218 30.81 12.04 -8.95
N ASP A 219 29.60 12.30 -9.43
CA ASP A 219 29.16 12.76 -10.76
C ASP A 219 29.69 14.17 -11.14
N ASP A 220 30.71 14.32 -12.02
CA ASP A 220 31.00 15.56 -12.80
C ASP A 220 32.21 15.46 -13.82
N GLN A 221 31.97 15.53 -15.17
CA GLN A 221 32.76 16.21 -16.30
C GLN A 221 33.05 15.46 -17.66
N SER A 222 32.98 16.18 -18.82
CA SER A 222 33.66 15.93 -20.13
C SER A 222 33.62 17.13 -21.14
N ASP A 223 34.60 17.25 -22.09
CA ASP A 223 34.92 18.39 -23.02
C ASP A 223 34.73 18.12 -24.54
N GLU A 224 34.25 19.09 -25.35
CA GLU A 224 34.52 19.30 -26.82
C GLU A 224 33.73 20.53 -27.37
N SER A 225 34.40 21.62 -27.82
CA SER A 225 33.78 22.97 -27.86
C SER A 225 33.78 23.77 -29.20
N HIS A 226 34.87 24.08 -29.87
CA HIS A 226 34.89 25.30 -30.71
C HIS A 226 33.86 25.48 -31.87
N ASP A 227 33.52 24.46 -32.67
CA ASP A 227 32.64 24.60 -33.85
C ASP A 227 31.14 24.63 -33.53
N PHE A 228 30.80 24.23 -32.31
CA PHE A 228 29.44 24.17 -31.83
C PHE A 228 28.92 25.58 -31.47
N TYR A 229 29.83 26.47 -31.06
CA TYR A 229 29.54 27.84 -30.59
C TYR A 229 28.69 28.66 -31.54
N LYS A 230 29.15 28.80 -32.79
CA LYS A 230 28.55 29.72 -33.76
C LYS A 230 27.18 29.25 -34.25
N ARG A 231 26.89 27.94 -34.17
CA ARG A 231 25.57 27.38 -34.50
C ARG A 231 24.55 27.71 -33.41
N LEU A 232 24.96 27.63 -32.15
CA LEU A 232 24.09 27.89 -31.00
C LEU A 232 23.71 29.35 -30.84
N GLU A 233 24.63 30.27 -31.10
CA GLU A 233 24.36 31.70 -31.02
C GLU A 233 23.20 32.13 -31.95
N ARG A 234 23.16 31.58 -33.17
CA ARG A 234 22.07 31.85 -34.14
C ARG A 234 20.74 31.20 -33.77
N ALA A 235 20.77 30.10 -33.03
CA ALA A 235 19.57 29.45 -32.52
C ALA A 235 18.99 30.24 -31.33
N ALA A 236 19.86 30.73 -30.43
CA ALA A 236 19.45 31.52 -29.27
C ALA A 236 18.70 32.80 -29.66
N LYS A 237 19.22 33.56 -30.62
CA LYS A 237 18.57 34.78 -31.15
C LYS A 237 17.16 34.54 -31.72
N ARG A 238 16.92 33.37 -32.33
CA ARG A 238 15.59 32.98 -32.84
C ARG A 238 14.62 32.64 -31.70
N ALA A 239 15.10 32.01 -30.63
CA ALA A 239 14.28 31.69 -29.46
C ALA A 239 13.84 32.96 -28.70
N THR A 240 14.74 33.94 -28.53
CA THR A 240 14.40 35.25 -27.94
C THR A 240 13.32 35.97 -28.76
N ALA A 241 13.43 35.97 -30.10
CA ALA A 241 12.41 36.58 -30.97
C ALA A 241 11.04 35.89 -30.89
N ALA A 242 10.99 34.62 -30.50
CA ALA A 242 9.76 33.85 -30.28
C ALA A 242 9.18 33.98 -28.85
N GLY A 243 9.86 34.71 -27.94
CA GLY A 243 9.45 34.86 -26.55
C GLY A 243 9.76 33.65 -25.65
N ASP A 244 10.61 32.73 -26.09
CA ASP A 244 11.05 31.56 -25.31
C ASP A 244 12.35 31.84 -24.55
N THR A 245 12.19 32.49 -23.38
CA THR A 245 13.28 32.93 -22.50
C THR A 245 14.19 31.78 -22.04
N VAL A 246 13.62 30.60 -21.76
CA VAL A 246 14.38 29.43 -21.31
C VAL A 246 15.18 28.81 -22.44
N SER A 247 14.59 28.64 -23.62
CA SER A 247 15.30 28.12 -24.79
C SER A 247 16.46 29.03 -25.19
N ALA A 248 16.24 30.35 -25.18
CA ALA A 248 17.28 31.33 -25.43
C ALA A 248 18.44 31.23 -24.41
N ALA A 249 18.13 31.15 -23.11
CA ALA A 249 19.13 31.03 -22.05
C ALA A 249 19.97 29.74 -22.15
N ILE A 250 19.33 28.59 -22.45
CA ILE A 250 20.01 27.30 -22.63
C ILE A 250 20.93 27.36 -23.85
N LEU A 251 20.47 27.90 -24.97
CA LEU A 251 21.27 28.02 -26.19
C LEU A 251 22.46 28.98 -26.01
N HIS A 252 22.31 30.07 -25.25
CA HIS A 252 23.41 30.96 -24.89
C HIS A 252 24.43 30.30 -23.95
N THR A 253 23.98 29.46 -23.01
CA THR A 253 24.86 28.72 -22.10
C THR A 253 25.63 27.64 -22.84
N ARG A 254 24.93 26.90 -23.70
CA ARG A 254 25.53 25.91 -24.58
C ARG A 254 26.58 26.57 -25.47
N ALA A 255 26.35 27.82 -25.91
CA ALA A 255 27.32 28.60 -26.65
C ALA A 255 28.52 28.95 -25.75
N ALA A 256 28.31 29.51 -24.54
CA ALA A 256 29.40 29.87 -23.64
C ALA A 256 30.40 28.73 -23.36
N ARG A 257 29.91 27.51 -23.13
CA ARG A 257 30.74 26.31 -22.87
C ARG A 257 31.61 25.91 -24.03
N VAL A 258 31.15 26.25 -25.22
CA VAL A 258 31.80 25.87 -26.45
C VAL A 258 32.59 26.99 -27.13
N ALA A 259 32.58 28.17 -26.50
CA ALA A 259 33.15 29.40 -27.00
C ALA A 259 34.67 29.50 -26.75
N PRO A 260 35.46 30.11 -27.66
CA PRO A 260 36.79 30.64 -27.33
C PRO A 260 36.73 31.60 -26.14
N GLY A 261 37.79 31.64 -25.32
CA GLY A 261 37.83 32.39 -24.05
C GLY A 261 37.42 33.88 -24.11
N TYR A 262 37.55 34.55 -25.26
CA TYR A 262 37.12 35.95 -25.44
C TYR A 262 35.60 36.10 -25.69
N LEU A 263 34.90 35.02 -26.07
CA LEU A 263 33.45 34.97 -26.33
C LEU A 263 32.64 34.32 -25.20
N THR A 264 33.31 33.67 -24.25
CA THR A 264 32.69 33.02 -23.09
C THR A 264 31.97 34.02 -22.18
N GLY A 265 32.62 35.13 -21.81
CA GLY A 265 32.02 36.16 -20.94
C GLY A 265 30.76 36.80 -21.51
N PRO A 266 30.75 37.28 -22.78
CA PRO A 266 29.56 37.81 -23.43
C PRO A 266 28.40 36.81 -23.53
N ALA A 267 28.67 35.55 -23.88
CA ALA A 267 27.64 34.51 -23.98
C ALA A 267 27.01 34.17 -22.61
N GLN A 268 27.81 34.15 -21.54
CA GLN A 268 27.31 33.95 -20.17
C GLN A 268 26.45 35.13 -19.69
N ALA A 269 26.81 36.37 -20.05
CA ALA A 269 26.04 37.56 -19.69
C ALA A 269 24.63 37.52 -20.31
N LEU A 270 24.53 37.16 -21.60
CA LEU A 270 23.25 37.02 -22.30
C LEU A 270 22.37 35.91 -21.70
N ALA A 271 22.97 34.77 -21.34
CA ALA A 271 22.23 33.69 -20.69
C ALA A 271 21.63 34.12 -19.33
N ARG A 272 22.40 34.90 -18.54
CA ARG A 272 21.94 35.44 -17.26
C ARG A 272 20.84 36.49 -17.43
N GLU A 273 20.91 37.31 -18.47
CA GLU A 273 19.88 38.31 -18.76
C GLU A 273 18.52 37.67 -19.07
N GLU A 274 18.50 36.60 -19.88
CA GLU A 274 17.26 35.88 -20.21
C GLU A 274 16.63 35.18 -18.98
N ILE A 275 17.45 34.66 -18.08
CA ILE A 275 16.97 34.16 -16.77
C ILE A 275 16.46 35.30 -15.88
N GLY A 276 17.11 36.46 -15.89
CA GLY A 276 16.62 37.66 -15.19
C GLY A 276 15.19 38.02 -15.61
N ARG A 277 14.91 38.02 -16.92
CA ARG A 277 13.55 38.26 -17.46
C ARG A 277 12.56 37.19 -17.02
N LEU A 278 12.97 35.93 -16.91
CA LEU A 278 12.12 34.84 -16.39
C LEU A 278 11.76 35.07 -14.91
N VAL A 279 12.72 35.52 -14.09
CA VAL A 279 12.48 35.84 -12.67
C VAL A 279 11.52 37.03 -12.53
N ASP A 280 11.64 38.05 -13.36
CA ASP A 280 10.72 39.21 -13.33
C ASP A 280 9.27 38.79 -13.62
N ARG A 281 9.08 37.87 -14.57
CA ARG A 281 7.76 37.27 -14.86
C ARG A 281 7.25 36.42 -13.70
N LEU A 282 8.14 35.71 -13.00
CA LEU A 282 7.81 34.92 -11.82
C LEU A 282 7.40 35.80 -10.63
N GLN A 283 8.08 36.94 -10.45
CA GLN A 283 7.72 37.94 -9.42
C GLN A 283 6.28 38.41 -9.62
N ALA A 284 5.90 38.76 -10.85
CA ALA A 284 4.53 39.15 -11.18
C ALA A 284 3.52 38.02 -10.92
N ALA A 285 3.89 36.77 -11.23
CA ALA A 285 3.00 35.62 -11.09
C ALA A 285 2.71 35.24 -9.63
N LEU A 286 3.72 35.32 -8.74
CA LEU A 286 3.64 34.85 -7.36
C LEU A 286 3.58 35.97 -6.31
N ARG A 287 3.76 37.24 -6.72
CA ARG A 287 3.94 38.40 -5.84
C ARG A 287 5.10 38.21 -4.87
N LEU A 288 6.28 37.89 -5.42
CA LEU A 288 7.50 37.72 -4.63
C LEU A 288 8.02 39.08 -4.12
N ASP A 289 8.59 39.08 -2.92
CA ASP A 289 9.25 40.25 -2.35
C ASP A 289 10.54 40.58 -3.11
N ASP A 290 10.92 41.87 -3.13
CA ASP A 290 12.11 42.32 -3.86
C ASP A 290 13.41 41.65 -3.36
N ALA A 291 13.46 41.29 -2.07
CA ALA A 291 14.56 40.54 -1.48
C ALA A 291 14.68 39.14 -2.09
N ASP A 292 13.57 38.42 -2.27
CA ASP A 292 13.55 37.08 -2.84
C ASP A 292 13.95 37.11 -4.32
N VAL A 293 13.53 38.13 -5.07
CA VAL A 293 13.88 38.31 -6.49
C VAL A 293 15.39 38.42 -6.69
N VAL A 294 16.09 39.13 -5.80
CA VAL A 294 17.56 39.22 -5.85
C VAL A 294 18.20 37.84 -5.65
N VAL A 295 17.67 37.04 -4.72
CA VAL A 295 18.16 35.66 -4.47
C VAL A 295 17.85 34.75 -5.66
N TRP A 296 16.66 34.85 -6.26
CA TRP A 296 16.29 34.12 -7.48
C TRP A 296 17.20 34.47 -8.66
N LYS A 297 17.48 35.75 -8.91
CA LYS A 297 18.39 36.19 -9.99
C LYS A 297 19.83 35.73 -9.74
N ARG A 298 20.24 35.56 -8.48
CA ARG A 298 21.56 35.04 -8.11
C ARG A 298 21.66 33.52 -8.30
N THR A 299 20.65 32.77 -7.88
CA THR A 299 20.73 31.30 -7.76
C THR A 299 20.16 30.56 -8.97
N LEU A 300 19.10 31.06 -9.62
CA LEU A 300 18.49 30.41 -10.78
C LEU A 300 19.45 30.20 -11.97
N PRO A 301 20.41 31.10 -12.26
CA PRO A 301 21.42 30.86 -13.29
C PRO A 301 22.30 29.62 -13.05
N ALA A 302 22.39 29.10 -11.83
CA ALA A 302 23.17 27.88 -11.55
C ALA A 302 22.63 26.65 -12.30
N LEU A 303 21.32 26.61 -12.58
CA LEU A 303 20.70 25.54 -13.37
C LEU A 303 21.15 25.52 -14.83
N LEU A 304 21.53 26.68 -15.36
CA LEU A 304 21.97 26.79 -16.75
C LEU A 304 23.21 25.95 -17.02
N ASP A 305 24.07 25.79 -16.02
CA ASP A 305 25.35 25.08 -16.16
C ASP A 305 25.17 23.65 -16.70
N LYS A 306 24.06 22.98 -16.36
CA LYS A 306 23.80 21.59 -16.74
C LYS A 306 22.56 21.44 -17.64
N ALA A 307 21.82 22.53 -17.89
CA ALA A 307 20.59 22.56 -18.69
C ALA A 307 20.78 22.36 -20.19
N ASP A 308 22.02 22.31 -20.67
CA ASP A 308 22.35 22.15 -22.08
C ASP A 308 22.87 20.74 -22.43
N GLN A 309 23.02 19.86 -21.44
CA GLN A 309 23.62 18.53 -21.57
C GLN A 309 22.56 17.43 -21.77
N GLY A 310 22.53 16.78 -22.94
CA GLY A 310 21.60 15.69 -23.27
C GLY A 310 20.37 16.10 -24.09
N ASN A 311 19.50 15.15 -24.47
CA ASN A 311 18.36 15.42 -25.37
C ASN A 311 17.23 16.21 -24.67
N ARG A 312 17.05 16.03 -23.36
CA ARG A 312 16.15 16.79 -22.47
C ARG A 312 16.65 16.73 -21.01
N PRO A 313 17.68 17.50 -20.63
CA PRO A 313 18.15 17.55 -19.25
C PRO A 313 17.06 18.00 -18.30
N VAL A 314 17.18 17.53 -17.06
CA VAL A 314 16.19 17.80 -16.01
C VAL A 314 16.16 19.29 -15.66
N GLU A 315 17.30 19.96 -15.73
CA GLU A 315 17.48 21.38 -15.46
C GLU A 315 16.78 22.24 -16.52
N ALA A 316 16.88 21.87 -17.80
CA ALA A 316 16.09 22.50 -18.86
C ALA A 316 14.60 22.29 -18.64
N ALA A 317 14.21 21.06 -18.34
CA ALA A 317 12.83 20.70 -18.09
C ALA A 317 12.26 21.44 -16.87
N LEU A 318 13.05 21.70 -15.83
CA LEU A 318 12.70 22.51 -14.66
C LEU A 318 12.50 23.97 -15.05
N LEU A 319 13.44 24.57 -15.78
CA LEU A 319 13.33 25.95 -16.27
C LEU A 319 12.07 26.13 -17.13
N TYR A 320 11.76 25.16 -18.01
CA TYR A 320 10.55 25.18 -18.81
C TYR A 320 9.27 25.07 -17.98
N ASP A 321 9.29 24.34 -16.87
CA ASP A 321 8.13 24.28 -15.96
C ASP A 321 7.92 25.64 -15.27
N ILE A 322 8.99 26.34 -14.85
CA ILE A 322 8.91 27.71 -14.32
C ILE A 322 8.35 28.66 -15.39
N GLN A 323 8.84 28.60 -16.63
CA GLN A 323 8.31 29.42 -17.73
C GLN A 323 6.83 29.12 -18.00
N ARG A 324 6.40 27.85 -17.91
CA ARG A 324 4.98 27.48 -18.02
C ARG A 324 4.15 28.04 -16.88
N ALA A 325 4.67 28.07 -15.66
CA ALA A 325 3.99 28.70 -14.53
C ALA A 325 3.73 30.20 -14.81
N CYS A 326 4.72 30.92 -15.32
CA CYS A 326 4.55 32.32 -15.74
C CYS A 326 3.52 32.45 -16.87
N LEU A 327 3.59 31.60 -17.90
CA LEU A 327 2.66 31.62 -19.03
C LEU A 327 1.21 31.33 -18.63
N ASP A 328 0.99 30.35 -17.73
CA ASP A 328 -0.33 30.01 -17.22
C ASP A 328 -0.92 31.13 -16.32
N HIS A 329 -0.07 32.01 -15.77
CA HIS A 329 -0.50 33.24 -15.08
C HIS A 329 -0.82 34.38 -16.05
N GLU A 330 0.04 34.61 -17.06
CA GLU A 330 -0.07 35.72 -18.02
C GLU A 330 -1.23 35.54 -19.01
N GLN A 331 -1.50 34.30 -19.44
CA GLN A 331 -2.46 34.02 -20.49
C GLN A 331 -3.84 33.66 -19.93
N LYS A 332 -4.85 34.42 -20.34
CA LYS A 332 -6.25 34.06 -20.09
C LYS A 332 -6.62 32.78 -20.85
N ILE A 333 -7.21 31.83 -20.14
CA ILE A 333 -7.70 30.55 -20.67
C ILE A 333 -9.22 30.67 -20.87
N TYR A 334 -9.69 30.26 -22.05
CA TYR A 334 -11.11 30.26 -22.37
C TYR A 334 -11.62 28.87 -22.74
N THR A 335 -12.85 28.57 -22.32
CA THR A 335 -13.64 27.42 -22.78
C THR A 335 -14.65 27.84 -23.86
N LEU A 336 -15.03 26.89 -24.70
CA LEU A 336 -16.02 27.06 -25.77
C LEU A 336 -17.26 26.20 -25.46
N ASP A 337 -18.32 26.82 -24.96
CA ASP A 337 -19.55 26.13 -24.53
C ASP A 337 -20.67 26.30 -25.57
N VAL A 338 -20.51 25.63 -26.72
CA VAL A 338 -21.47 25.70 -27.85
C VAL A 338 -22.84 25.15 -27.46
N PHE A 339 -22.88 24.05 -26.68
CA PHE A 339 -24.13 23.43 -26.24
C PHE A 339 -24.94 24.35 -25.31
N GLU A 340 -24.27 25.02 -24.37
CA GLU A 340 -24.93 25.92 -23.42
C GLU A 340 -25.38 27.22 -24.09
N TRP A 341 -24.64 27.70 -25.09
CA TRP A 341 -25.08 28.80 -25.97
C TRP A 341 -26.33 28.43 -26.77
N LEU A 342 -26.35 27.25 -27.42
CA LEU A 342 -27.54 26.74 -28.13
C LEU A 342 -28.75 26.58 -27.19
N GLY A 343 -28.55 25.91 -26.05
CA GLY A 343 -29.60 25.63 -25.07
C GLY A 343 -30.12 26.89 -24.34
N SER A 344 -29.34 27.97 -24.31
CA SER A 344 -29.75 29.27 -23.77
C SER A 344 -30.27 30.22 -24.84
N ALA A 345 -30.52 29.75 -26.07
CA ALA A 345 -30.94 30.58 -27.21
C ALA A 345 -30.04 31.81 -27.43
N GLY A 346 -28.74 31.67 -27.17
CA GLY A 346 -27.76 32.73 -27.34
C GLY A 346 -27.61 33.71 -26.16
N HIS A 347 -28.34 33.52 -25.05
CA HIS A 347 -28.22 34.37 -23.87
C HIS A 347 -26.90 34.19 -23.10
N LYS A 348 -26.27 33.00 -23.19
CA LYS A 348 -24.95 32.75 -22.58
C LYS A 348 -23.84 32.83 -23.63
N PRO A 349 -22.69 33.44 -23.36
CA PRO A 349 -21.62 33.58 -24.35
C PRO A 349 -20.97 32.24 -24.72
N ILE A 350 -20.67 32.01 -26.00
CA ILE A 350 -19.94 30.82 -26.48
C ILE A 350 -18.54 30.75 -25.85
N LYS A 351 -17.88 31.92 -25.70
CA LYS A 351 -16.53 32.04 -25.14
C LYS A 351 -16.61 32.50 -23.69
N ARG A 352 -16.17 31.64 -22.76
CA ARG A 352 -16.17 31.90 -21.31
C ARG A 352 -14.76 31.82 -20.72
N GLU A 353 -14.38 32.79 -19.89
CA GLU A 353 -13.05 32.84 -19.25
C GLU A 353 -13.00 31.96 -17.99
N LEU A 354 -12.00 31.09 -17.88
CA LEU A 354 -11.80 30.20 -16.74
C LEU A 354 -10.89 30.85 -15.70
N THR A 355 -11.47 31.67 -14.82
CA THR A 355 -10.72 32.48 -13.84
C THR A 355 -10.00 31.66 -12.76
N GLY A 356 -10.49 30.45 -12.46
CA GLY A 356 -9.91 29.55 -11.44
C GLY A 356 -8.68 28.78 -11.90
N GLN A 357 -8.52 28.53 -13.21
CA GLN A 357 -7.49 27.63 -13.75
C GLN A 357 -6.06 28.08 -13.43
N ARG A 358 -5.79 29.39 -13.37
CA ARG A 358 -4.45 29.92 -13.05
C ARG A 358 -3.98 29.51 -11.64
N PHE A 359 -4.89 29.48 -10.67
CA PHE A 359 -4.56 29.13 -9.27
C PHE A 359 -4.20 27.67 -9.11
N VAL A 360 -4.61 26.83 -10.05
CA VAL A 360 -4.41 25.38 -10.00
C VAL A 360 -3.23 24.95 -10.85
N ARG A 361 -3.02 25.59 -12.01
CA ARG A 361 -1.93 25.26 -12.94
C ARG A 361 -0.56 25.73 -12.47
N VAL A 362 -0.47 26.94 -11.91
CA VAL A 362 0.79 27.49 -11.40
C VAL A 362 1.45 26.56 -10.35
N PRO A 363 0.77 26.13 -9.27
CA PRO A 363 1.37 25.21 -8.30
C PRO A 363 1.68 23.82 -8.93
N ALA A 364 0.88 23.35 -9.89
CA ALA A 364 1.18 22.10 -10.60
C ALA A 364 2.50 22.17 -11.39
N GLN A 365 2.76 23.28 -12.09
CA GLN A 365 4.03 23.50 -12.79
C GLN A 365 5.20 23.64 -11.80
N LEU A 366 5.02 24.39 -10.71
CA LEU A 366 6.05 24.55 -9.67
C LEU A 366 6.38 23.23 -8.95
N ARG A 367 5.38 22.36 -8.74
CA ARG A 367 5.61 21.02 -8.18
C ARG A 367 6.36 20.14 -9.16
N SER A 368 6.08 20.23 -10.45
CA SER A 368 6.88 19.56 -11.49
C SER A 368 8.34 20.06 -11.47
N ALA A 369 8.54 21.38 -11.34
CA ALA A 369 9.87 21.97 -11.20
C ALA A 369 10.59 21.48 -9.92
N SER A 370 9.91 21.45 -8.77
CA SER A 370 10.45 20.95 -7.50
C SER A 370 10.83 19.47 -7.56
N ARG A 371 9.98 18.61 -8.15
CA ARG A 371 10.28 17.19 -8.38
C ARG A 371 11.52 17.01 -9.27
N ARG A 372 11.69 17.90 -10.26
CA ARG A 372 12.86 17.90 -11.16
C ARG A 372 14.11 18.46 -10.48
N LEU A 373 14.00 19.34 -9.49
CA LEU A 373 15.15 19.88 -8.75
C LEU A 373 15.96 18.77 -8.07
N ALA A 374 15.31 17.74 -7.54
CA ALA A 374 16.01 16.59 -6.96
C ALA A 374 16.91 15.89 -7.99
N ALA A 375 16.47 15.86 -9.24
CA ALA A 375 17.20 15.27 -10.34
C ALA A 375 18.20 16.24 -11.02
N ALA A 376 18.22 17.52 -10.63
CA ALA A 376 19.12 18.55 -11.14
C ALA A 376 20.54 18.47 -10.53
N ARG A 377 21.54 18.62 -11.39
CA ARG A 377 22.97 18.66 -11.04
C ARG A 377 23.35 20.09 -10.64
N LEU A 378 23.41 20.33 -9.34
CA LEU A 378 23.74 21.60 -8.70
C LEU A 378 24.65 21.31 -7.51
N THR A 379 25.43 22.32 -7.08
CA THR A 379 26.12 22.26 -5.80
C THR A 379 25.10 22.07 -4.68
N ASP A 380 25.48 21.45 -3.57
CA ASP A 380 24.52 21.22 -2.50
C ASP A 380 24.01 22.54 -1.89
N ALA A 381 24.87 23.57 -1.82
CA ALA A 381 24.50 24.92 -1.41
C ALA A 381 23.45 25.54 -2.36
N ASP A 382 23.64 25.45 -3.68
CA ASP A 382 22.70 26.00 -4.66
C ASP A 382 21.41 25.19 -4.71
N ARG A 383 21.49 23.85 -4.59
CA ARG A 383 20.33 22.96 -4.54
C ARG A 383 19.48 23.25 -3.31
N GLN A 384 20.10 23.38 -2.13
CA GLN A 384 19.38 23.72 -0.91
C GLN A 384 18.74 25.10 -1.02
N THR A 385 19.46 26.09 -1.57
CA THR A 385 18.92 27.43 -1.78
C THR A 385 17.75 27.42 -2.76
N LEU A 386 17.88 26.77 -3.92
CA LEU A 386 16.80 26.63 -4.91
C LEU A 386 15.64 25.79 -4.39
N ALA A 387 15.91 24.78 -3.56
CA ALA A 387 14.87 23.96 -2.94
C ALA A 387 14.04 24.80 -1.97
N LEU A 388 14.70 25.64 -1.17
CA LEU A 388 14.03 26.60 -0.30
C LEU A 388 13.23 27.61 -1.11
N LEU A 389 13.81 28.19 -2.16
CA LEU A 389 13.10 29.15 -3.03
C LEU A 389 11.88 28.53 -3.73
N LEU A 390 12.03 27.34 -4.33
CA LEU A 390 10.93 26.62 -5.00
C LEU A 390 9.88 26.13 -4.01
N ARG A 391 10.28 25.71 -2.81
CA ARG A 391 9.35 25.36 -1.73
C ARG A 391 8.57 26.58 -1.28
N ASN A 392 9.24 27.69 -0.99
CA ASN A 392 8.57 28.94 -0.61
C ASN A 392 7.63 29.45 -1.71
N ALA A 393 8.04 29.36 -2.98
CA ALA A 393 7.21 29.69 -4.14
C ALA A 393 6.00 28.77 -4.28
N LEU A 394 6.17 27.46 -4.07
CA LEU A 394 5.09 26.48 -4.07
C LEU A 394 4.14 26.72 -2.89
N ASP A 395 4.66 26.91 -1.68
CA ASP A 395 3.89 27.21 -0.47
C ASP A 395 3.10 28.52 -0.63
N GLN A 396 3.67 29.52 -1.31
CA GLN A 396 2.98 30.76 -1.65
C GLN A 396 1.86 30.53 -2.68
N ALA A 397 2.12 29.75 -3.73
CA ALA A 397 1.12 29.41 -4.74
C ALA A 397 -0.03 28.56 -4.15
N GLU A 398 0.29 27.61 -3.27
CA GLU A 398 -0.67 26.79 -2.55
C GLU A 398 -1.47 27.62 -1.53
N ARG A 399 -0.85 28.58 -0.83
CA ARG A 399 -1.57 29.55 0.00
C ARG A 399 -2.57 30.36 -0.82
N GLN A 400 -2.18 30.91 -1.97
CA GLN A 400 -3.10 31.64 -2.85
C GLN A 400 -4.26 30.76 -3.36
N LEU A 401 -3.99 29.48 -3.65
CA LEU A 401 -5.02 28.50 -4.01
C LEU A 401 -5.99 28.28 -2.84
N ARG A 402 -5.47 28.04 -1.64
CA ARG A 402 -6.26 27.82 -0.41
C ARG A 402 -7.08 29.05 -0.04
N ASP A 403 -6.48 30.23 -0.02
CA ASP A 403 -7.17 31.51 0.24
C ASP A 403 -8.34 31.74 -0.72
N LYS A 404 -8.18 31.31 -1.98
CA LYS A 404 -9.23 31.45 -2.99
C LYS A 404 -10.35 30.40 -2.86
N PHE A 405 -10.00 29.14 -2.64
CA PHE A 405 -10.95 28.02 -2.75
C PHE A 405 -11.46 27.48 -1.42
N ALA A 406 -10.70 27.58 -0.32
CA ALA A 406 -11.14 27.16 1.02
C ALA A 406 -12.47 27.80 1.43
N PRO A 407 -12.68 29.14 1.36
CA PRO A 407 -13.96 29.72 1.72
C PRO A 407 -15.09 29.32 0.76
N LEU A 408 -14.79 29.01 -0.50
CA LEU A 408 -15.81 28.56 -1.45
C LEU A 408 -16.27 27.14 -1.13
N LEU A 409 -15.33 26.24 -0.84
CA LEU A 409 -15.60 24.86 -0.43
C LEU A 409 -16.35 24.81 0.90
N ASP A 410 -15.87 25.56 1.89
CA ASP A 410 -16.48 25.61 3.21
C ASP A 410 -17.93 26.13 3.15
N ASN A 411 -18.15 27.25 2.47
CA ASN A 411 -19.51 27.76 2.24
C ASN A 411 -20.38 26.75 1.47
N ALA A 412 -19.85 26.13 0.40
CA ALA A 412 -20.61 25.18 -0.39
C ALA A 412 -21.03 23.94 0.43
N LEU A 413 -20.17 23.44 1.33
CA LEU A 413 -20.49 22.33 2.23
C LEU A 413 -21.56 22.74 3.27
N HIS A 414 -21.41 23.91 3.89
CA HIS A 414 -22.41 24.45 4.83
C HIS A 414 -23.77 24.67 4.15
N ASP A 415 -23.77 25.30 2.97
CA ASP A 415 -24.97 25.52 2.15
C ASP A 415 -25.65 24.23 1.68
N ALA A 416 -24.90 23.14 1.55
CA ALA A 416 -25.44 21.83 1.22
C ALA A 416 -26.16 21.16 2.41
N GLY A 417 -25.99 21.70 3.63
CA GLY A 417 -26.60 21.23 4.88
C GLY A 417 -25.62 20.52 5.83
N LEU A 418 -24.32 20.57 5.58
CA LEU A 418 -23.30 19.98 6.46
C LEU A 418 -22.90 20.95 7.57
N HIS A 419 -23.73 21.04 8.61
CA HIS A 419 -23.43 21.85 9.80
C HIS A 419 -22.86 20.97 10.92
N PRO A 420 -21.60 21.21 11.37
CA PRO A 420 -21.01 20.43 12.46
C PRO A 420 -21.70 20.75 13.79
N THR A 421 -22.03 19.71 14.56
CA THR A 421 -22.71 19.85 15.87
C THR A 421 -21.81 19.51 17.06
N SER A 422 -20.63 18.94 16.79
CA SER A 422 -19.65 18.53 17.80
C SER A 422 -18.23 18.83 17.34
N LEU A 423 -17.29 18.89 18.28
CA LEU A 423 -15.86 19.11 18.01
C LEU A 423 -15.31 18.12 16.95
N PRO A 424 -15.55 16.80 17.04
CA PRO A 424 -15.11 15.88 16.00
C PRO A 424 -15.73 16.11 14.61
N GLU A 425 -16.97 16.61 14.55
CA GLU A 425 -17.61 16.93 13.26
C GLU A 425 -17.02 18.21 12.64
N ARG A 426 -16.61 19.19 13.47
CA ARG A 426 -15.90 20.39 13.02
C ARG A 426 -14.52 20.05 12.47
N ALA A 427 -13.73 19.28 13.22
CA ALA A 427 -12.46 18.77 12.72
C ALA A 427 -12.65 17.93 11.43
N ALA A 428 -13.75 17.17 11.32
CA ALA A 428 -14.04 16.38 10.12
C ALA A 428 -14.39 17.24 8.89
N ILE A 429 -15.14 18.34 9.04
CA ILE A 429 -15.49 19.21 7.90
C ILE A 429 -14.26 19.99 7.42
N GLU A 430 -13.45 20.52 8.34
CA GLU A 430 -12.18 21.18 8.04
C GLU A 430 -11.23 20.21 7.32
N LYS A 431 -11.13 18.98 7.83
CA LYS A 431 -10.38 17.90 7.17
C LYS A 431 -10.89 17.60 5.76
N THR A 432 -12.20 17.56 5.54
CA THR A 432 -12.75 17.34 4.21
C THR A 432 -12.41 18.49 3.26
N VAL A 433 -12.51 19.75 3.71
CA VAL A 433 -12.09 20.91 2.90
C VAL A 433 -10.62 20.80 2.52
N GLU A 434 -9.75 20.48 3.48
CA GLU A 434 -8.33 20.29 3.29
C GLU A 434 -7.98 19.12 2.35
N GLU A 435 -8.68 17.99 2.46
CA GLU A 435 -8.54 16.85 1.53
C GLU A 435 -8.92 17.23 0.10
N LEU A 436 -10.01 18.01 -0.07
CA LEU A 436 -10.44 18.49 -1.39
C LEU A 436 -9.46 19.53 -1.97
N LEU A 437 -8.89 20.39 -1.13
CA LEU A 437 -7.84 21.35 -1.54
C LEU A 437 -6.56 20.63 -1.94
N ASP A 438 -6.15 19.61 -1.18
CA ASP A 438 -5.03 18.74 -1.54
C ASP A 438 -5.29 18.05 -2.89
N ARG A 439 -6.53 17.59 -3.16
CA ARG A 439 -6.90 16.99 -4.45
C ARG A 439 -6.87 18.00 -5.60
N ILE A 440 -7.40 19.20 -5.41
CA ILE A 440 -7.34 20.28 -6.41
C ILE A 440 -5.88 20.63 -6.70
N SER A 441 -5.08 20.78 -5.66
CA SER A 441 -3.66 21.13 -5.76
C SER A 441 -2.86 20.03 -6.47
N SER A 442 -3.13 18.76 -6.19
CA SER A 442 -2.37 17.63 -6.73
C SER A 442 -2.81 17.23 -8.15
N ALA A 443 -4.11 17.06 -8.38
CA ALA A 443 -4.67 16.55 -9.64
C ALA A 443 -4.97 17.64 -10.67
N GLY A 444 -5.10 18.89 -10.23
CA GLY A 444 -5.43 20.01 -11.11
C GLY A 444 -6.92 20.21 -11.40
N PHE A 445 -7.77 19.33 -10.85
CA PHE A 445 -9.23 19.40 -10.93
C PHE A 445 -9.84 18.66 -9.73
N LEU A 446 -11.15 18.82 -9.54
CA LEU A 446 -11.94 18.09 -8.56
C LEU A 446 -13.16 17.48 -9.26
N SER A 447 -13.42 16.19 -9.11
CA SER A 447 -14.61 15.54 -9.68
C SER A 447 -15.72 15.32 -8.63
N PHE A 448 -16.94 15.05 -9.10
CA PHE A 448 -18.03 14.61 -8.22
C PHE A 448 -17.66 13.36 -7.42
N GLY A 449 -16.95 12.40 -8.04
CA GLY A 449 -16.49 11.18 -7.38
C GLY A 449 -15.56 11.52 -6.21
N ASP A 450 -14.60 12.42 -6.40
CA ASP A 450 -13.68 12.86 -5.34
C ASP A 450 -14.46 13.48 -4.15
N VAL A 451 -15.45 14.33 -4.41
CA VAL A 451 -16.27 14.98 -3.37
C VAL A 451 -17.13 13.97 -2.63
N ARG A 452 -17.83 13.10 -3.35
CA ARG A 452 -18.65 12.03 -2.75
C ARG A 452 -17.77 11.13 -1.89
N ASP A 453 -16.64 10.70 -2.41
CA ASP A 453 -15.77 9.75 -1.72
C ASP A 453 -15.10 10.40 -0.49
N ALA A 454 -14.77 11.70 -0.55
CA ALA A 454 -14.29 12.44 0.63
C ALA A 454 -15.36 12.51 1.74
N ILE A 455 -16.64 12.68 1.40
CA ILE A 455 -17.76 12.64 2.36
C ILE A 455 -18.04 11.19 2.83
N ALA A 456 -17.91 10.20 1.94
CA ALA A 456 -18.09 8.78 2.24
C ALA A 456 -17.00 8.23 3.18
N ARG A 457 -15.74 8.67 3.02
CA ARG A 457 -14.63 8.35 3.94
C ARG A 457 -14.64 9.24 5.18
N GLY A 458 -15.05 10.49 5.01
CA GLY A 458 -15.09 11.51 6.05
C GLY A 458 -16.03 11.15 7.19
N GLN A 459 -15.74 11.74 8.35
CA GLN A 459 -16.61 11.59 9.51
C GLN A 459 -17.77 12.59 9.51
N MET A 460 -17.77 13.60 8.64
CA MET A 460 -18.93 14.47 8.45
C MET A 460 -19.90 13.85 7.43
N LYS A 461 -20.99 13.26 7.92
CA LYS A 461 -21.99 12.54 7.10
C LYS A 461 -23.15 13.43 6.70
N LEU A 462 -23.75 13.15 5.54
CA LEU A 462 -24.93 13.88 5.07
C LEU A 462 -26.07 13.76 6.08
N PRO A 463 -26.81 14.86 6.35
CA PRO A 463 -28.02 14.81 7.17
C PRO A 463 -29.10 13.97 6.46
N ASP A 464 -30.02 13.43 7.25
CA ASP A 464 -31.20 12.74 6.70
C ASP A 464 -32.17 13.74 6.08
N LEU A 465 -32.83 13.33 5.00
CA LEU A 465 -33.78 14.14 4.24
C LEU A 465 -35.15 14.18 4.92
N SER A 466 -35.74 15.38 5.01
CA SER A 466 -37.13 15.57 5.42
C SER A 466 -38.08 15.34 4.23
N ALA A 467 -39.08 14.46 4.40
CA ALA A 467 -39.77 13.77 3.30
C ALA A 467 -40.60 14.66 2.33
N HIS A 468 -40.90 15.93 2.65
CA HIS A 468 -41.95 16.68 1.92
C HIS A 468 -41.49 17.89 1.10
N THR A 469 -40.33 18.50 1.36
CA THR A 469 -39.89 19.73 0.63
C THR A 469 -38.50 19.63 0.00
N GLU A 470 -37.63 18.71 0.46
CA GLU A 470 -36.26 18.55 -0.06
C GLU A 470 -36.17 17.65 -1.30
N SER A 471 -37.19 16.80 -1.55
CA SER A 471 -37.22 15.89 -2.70
C SER A 471 -37.29 16.61 -4.07
N VAL A 472 -37.75 17.87 -4.10
CA VAL A 472 -37.86 18.68 -5.33
C VAL A 472 -36.59 19.51 -5.58
N ARG A 473 -35.91 19.97 -4.52
CA ARG A 473 -34.66 20.73 -4.63
C ARG A 473 -33.43 19.83 -4.82
N GLY A 474 -33.53 18.53 -4.55
CA GLY A 474 -32.45 17.54 -4.70
C GLY A 474 -31.64 17.34 -3.42
N ASP A 475 -31.07 16.14 -3.27
CA ASP A 475 -30.22 15.72 -2.15
C ASP A 475 -29.07 16.71 -1.85
N PRO A 476 -28.63 16.89 -0.58
CA PRO A 476 -27.41 17.61 -0.20
C PRO A 476 -26.24 17.46 -1.17
N LEU A 477 -25.92 16.25 -1.63
CA LEU A 477 -24.80 16.00 -2.54
C LEU A 477 -25.06 16.56 -3.95
N LEU A 478 -26.29 16.50 -4.44
CA LEU A 478 -26.69 17.11 -5.73
C LEU A 478 -26.83 18.63 -5.68
N ARG A 479 -27.09 19.20 -4.49
CA ARG A 479 -26.99 20.65 -4.25
C ARG A 479 -25.53 21.08 -4.27
N LEU A 480 -24.67 20.34 -3.58
CA LEU A 480 -23.23 20.55 -3.57
C LEU A 480 -22.64 20.47 -4.99
N ASP A 481 -22.98 19.43 -5.77
CA ASP A 481 -22.53 19.28 -7.18
C ASP A 481 -22.86 20.50 -8.03
N ARG A 482 -24.10 21.01 -7.93
CA ARG A 482 -24.51 22.21 -8.68
C ARG A 482 -23.78 23.47 -8.21
N ARG A 483 -23.56 23.61 -6.91
CA ARG A 483 -22.92 24.80 -6.33
C ARG A 483 -21.44 24.83 -6.68
N LEU A 484 -20.73 23.72 -6.52
CA LEU A 484 -19.33 23.57 -6.92
C LEU A 484 -19.16 23.76 -8.43
N ALA A 485 -20.05 23.23 -9.28
CA ALA A 485 -20.01 23.47 -10.72
C ALA A 485 -20.16 24.96 -11.11
N SER A 486 -20.88 25.75 -10.31
CA SER A 486 -21.03 27.18 -10.53
C SER A 486 -19.89 28.03 -9.95
N GLN A 487 -19.36 27.65 -8.78
CA GLN A 487 -18.38 28.44 -8.03
C GLN A 487 -16.92 28.10 -8.39
N LEU A 488 -16.65 26.86 -8.81
CA LEU A 488 -15.32 26.34 -9.16
C LEU A 488 -15.21 26.07 -10.66
N ASP A 489 -15.61 27.06 -11.47
CA ASP A 489 -15.68 26.91 -12.92
C ASP A 489 -14.33 26.56 -13.55
N GLY A 490 -14.32 25.49 -14.35
CA GLY A 490 -13.12 24.91 -14.96
C GLY A 490 -12.20 24.13 -14.01
N VAL A 491 -12.47 24.12 -12.70
CA VAL A 491 -11.73 23.34 -11.69
C VAL A 491 -12.55 22.14 -11.23
N TYR A 492 -13.87 22.31 -11.05
CA TYR A 492 -14.78 21.23 -10.68
C TYR A 492 -15.44 20.59 -11.91
N ARG A 493 -15.43 19.25 -11.96
CA ARG A 493 -16.09 18.42 -12.96
C ARG A 493 -17.37 17.85 -12.38
N ARG A 494 -18.48 18.28 -12.98
CA ARG A 494 -19.82 17.87 -12.60
C ARG A 494 -20.07 16.38 -12.87
N ALA A 495 -20.90 15.75 -12.05
CA ALA A 495 -21.36 14.38 -12.26
C ALA A 495 -22.03 14.16 -13.62
N GLU A 496 -21.73 13.00 -14.22
CA GLU A 496 -22.41 12.54 -15.44
C GLU A 496 -23.92 12.31 -15.18
N SER A 497 -24.71 12.25 -16.25
CA SER A 497 -26.18 12.12 -16.14
C SER A 497 -26.62 10.85 -15.40
N TYR A 498 -25.97 9.72 -15.65
CA TYR A 498 -26.29 8.43 -15.01
C TYR A 498 -26.01 8.46 -13.50
N THR A 499 -24.88 9.03 -13.07
CA THR A 499 -24.53 9.17 -11.65
C THR A 499 -25.52 10.08 -10.92
N ARG A 500 -25.93 11.19 -11.53
CA ARG A 500 -26.95 12.08 -10.93
C ARG A 500 -28.32 11.41 -10.83
N GLY A 501 -28.70 10.62 -11.83
CA GLY A 501 -29.92 9.82 -11.80
C GLY A 501 -29.90 8.80 -10.66
N LEU A 502 -28.79 8.06 -10.53
CA LEU A 502 -28.59 7.07 -9.47
C LEU A 502 -28.60 7.73 -8.08
N GLU A 503 -27.92 8.86 -7.91
CA GLU A 503 -27.90 9.61 -6.66
C GLU A 503 -29.31 10.04 -6.26
N ARG A 504 -30.12 10.52 -7.20
CA ARG A 504 -31.51 10.92 -6.91
C ARG A 504 -32.36 9.75 -6.43
N VAL A 505 -32.20 8.57 -7.01
CA VAL A 505 -32.93 7.35 -6.62
C VAL A 505 -32.47 6.84 -5.26
N THR A 506 -31.15 6.80 -5.04
CA THR A 506 -30.55 6.31 -3.80
C THR A 506 -30.78 7.26 -2.64
N ALA A 507 -30.79 8.58 -2.86
CA ALA A 507 -31.09 9.56 -1.84
C ALA A 507 -32.49 9.39 -1.23
N PHE A 508 -33.49 9.08 -2.06
CA PHE A 508 -34.82 8.75 -1.56
C PHE A 508 -34.79 7.48 -0.70
N ASN A 509 -34.15 6.42 -1.20
CA ASN A 509 -34.10 5.11 -0.53
C ASN A 509 -33.24 5.11 0.75
N PHE A 510 -32.19 5.93 0.85
CA PHE A 510 -31.20 5.87 1.93
C PHE A 510 -31.21 7.10 2.83
N GLY A 511 -31.57 8.26 2.29
CA GLY A 511 -31.64 9.53 3.02
C GLY A 511 -32.94 9.74 3.79
N THR A 512 -34.04 9.05 3.43
CA THR A 512 -35.32 9.17 4.14
C THR A 512 -35.57 8.00 5.10
N GLN A 513 -36.29 8.25 6.19
CA GLN A 513 -36.67 7.18 7.14
C GLN A 513 -37.55 6.11 6.47
N THR A 514 -38.52 6.51 5.66
CA THR A 514 -39.44 5.61 4.94
C THR A 514 -38.70 4.80 3.88
N GLY A 515 -37.85 5.43 3.07
CA GLY A 515 -37.03 4.74 2.07
C GLY A 515 -36.09 3.73 2.71
N ARG A 516 -35.45 4.07 3.84
CA ARG A 516 -34.58 3.14 4.57
C ARG A 516 -35.37 1.98 5.14
N TRP A 517 -36.56 2.25 5.66
CA TRP A 517 -37.45 1.20 6.14
C TRP A 517 -37.82 0.26 5.00
N LEU A 518 -38.23 0.78 3.84
CA LEU A 518 -38.57 -0.04 2.68
C LEU A 518 -37.36 -0.85 2.20
N THR A 519 -36.19 -0.23 2.11
CA THR A 519 -34.96 -0.89 1.67
C THR A 519 -34.56 -2.01 2.63
N ARG A 520 -34.48 -1.73 3.94
CA ARG A 520 -34.04 -2.72 4.95
C ARG A 520 -35.06 -3.82 5.21
N ASN A 521 -36.36 -3.52 5.13
CA ASN A 521 -37.41 -4.47 5.52
C ASN A 521 -38.09 -5.16 4.33
N VAL A 522 -38.01 -4.59 3.13
CA VAL A 522 -38.69 -5.13 1.93
C VAL A 522 -37.68 -5.42 0.82
N SER A 523 -37.09 -4.38 0.22
CA SER A 523 -36.30 -4.53 -1.02
C SER A 523 -35.08 -5.43 -0.84
N LEU A 524 -34.30 -5.24 0.23
CA LEU A 524 -33.10 -6.05 0.48
C LEU A 524 -33.44 -7.52 0.84
N PRO A 525 -34.27 -7.82 1.86
CA PRO A 525 -34.54 -9.21 2.24
C PRO A 525 -35.30 -9.98 1.16
N PHE A 526 -36.38 -9.41 0.62
CA PHE A 526 -37.20 -10.10 -0.38
C PHE A 526 -36.56 -10.03 -1.76
N GLY A 527 -35.85 -8.97 -2.13
CA GLY A 527 -35.09 -8.92 -3.38
C GLY A 527 -33.93 -9.92 -3.40
N ALA A 528 -33.15 -10.01 -2.32
CA ALA A 528 -32.09 -11.03 -2.20
C ALA A 528 -32.68 -12.45 -2.20
N ALA A 529 -33.77 -12.68 -1.46
CA ALA A 529 -34.45 -13.96 -1.44
C ALA A 529 -35.01 -14.34 -2.83
N PHE A 530 -35.54 -13.37 -3.57
CA PHE A 530 -36.02 -13.58 -4.94
C PHE A 530 -34.88 -14.02 -5.85
N LEU A 531 -33.72 -13.33 -5.81
CA LEU A 531 -32.55 -13.70 -6.60
C LEU A 531 -32.04 -15.11 -6.28
N VAL A 532 -32.00 -15.48 -4.99
CA VAL A 532 -31.59 -16.83 -4.56
C VAL A 532 -32.62 -17.88 -5.00
N ALA A 533 -33.92 -17.63 -4.82
CA ALA A 533 -34.98 -18.53 -5.26
C ALA A 533 -34.95 -18.72 -6.78
N GLN A 534 -34.78 -17.63 -7.54
CA GLN A 534 -34.64 -17.65 -8.98
C GLN A 534 -33.38 -18.40 -9.43
N PHE A 535 -32.27 -18.28 -8.70
CA PHE A 535 -31.05 -19.05 -8.96
C PHE A 535 -31.25 -20.55 -8.74
N ILE A 536 -31.92 -20.93 -7.65
CA ILE A 536 -32.24 -22.34 -7.38
C ILE A 536 -33.20 -22.89 -8.43
N TRP A 537 -34.20 -22.09 -8.84
CA TRP A 537 -35.09 -22.41 -9.95
C TRP A 537 -34.30 -22.62 -11.25
N LEU A 538 -33.29 -21.78 -11.55
CA LEU A 538 -32.42 -21.95 -12.72
C LEU A 538 -31.59 -23.23 -12.69
N LEU A 539 -31.05 -23.62 -11.53
CA LEU A 539 -30.33 -24.90 -11.37
C LEU A 539 -31.27 -26.11 -11.54
N ALA A 540 -32.49 -26.00 -11.00
CA ALA A 540 -33.53 -27.02 -11.18
C ALA A 540 -33.98 -27.10 -12.64
N PHE A 541 -34.11 -25.95 -13.33
CA PHE A 541 -34.47 -25.80 -14.73
C PHE A 541 -33.49 -26.50 -15.67
N GLU A 542 -32.17 -26.37 -15.47
CA GLU A 542 -31.19 -27.06 -16.30
C GLU A 542 -31.32 -28.60 -16.19
N ARG A 543 -31.62 -29.08 -14.98
CA ARG A 543 -31.84 -30.51 -14.71
C ARG A 543 -33.17 -31.00 -15.28
N MET A 544 -34.25 -30.26 -15.07
CA MET A 544 -35.60 -30.59 -15.57
C MET A 544 -35.70 -30.47 -17.09
N GLY A 545 -35.05 -29.49 -17.70
CA GLY A 545 -34.99 -29.32 -19.16
C GLY A 545 -34.16 -30.39 -19.87
N LYS A 546 -33.15 -30.98 -19.21
CA LYS A 546 -32.48 -32.21 -19.69
C LYS A 546 -33.44 -33.40 -19.65
N VAL A 547 -34.19 -33.57 -18.55
CA VAL A 547 -35.18 -34.65 -18.39
C VAL A 547 -36.37 -34.52 -19.35
N ALA A 548 -36.91 -33.32 -19.55
CA ALA A 548 -38.02 -33.06 -20.47
C ALA A 548 -37.60 -33.28 -21.94
N ARG A 549 -36.39 -32.85 -22.32
CA ARG A 549 -35.80 -33.15 -23.63
C ARG A 549 -35.61 -34.65 -23.87
N THR A 550 -35.20 -35.41 -22.84
CA THR A 550 -35.13 -36.88 -22.94
C THR A 550 -36.51 -37.56 -23.05
N ARG A 551 -37.60 -36.85 -22.72
CA ARG A 551 -38.98 -37.35 -22.79
C ARG A 551 -39.77 -36.83 -24.00
N GLY A 552 -39.18 -35.96 -24.83
CA GLY A 552 -39.86 -35.37 -25.99
C GLY A 552 -40.93 -34.33 -25.65
N GLU A 553 -40.94 -33.82 -24.42
CA GLU A 553 -41.91 -32.81 -23.95
C GLU A 553 -41.42 -31.39 -24.29
N VAL A 554 -42.36 -30.47 -24.47
CA VAL A 554 -42.05 -29.03 -24.56
C VAL A 554 -41.45 -28.62 -23.22
N GLY A 555 -40.14 -28.35 -23.22
CA GLY A 555 -39.45 -27.94 -22.01
C GLY A 555 -40.08 -26.66 -21.43
N PRO A 556 -40.19 -26.55 -20.09
CA PRO A 556 -40.69 -25.32 -19.46
C PRO A 556 -39.87 -24.11 -19.92
N SER A 557 -40.46 -22.91 -19.93
CA SER A 557 -39.78 -21.65 -20.28
C SER A 557 -39.32 -20.90 -19.04
N PHE A 558 -38.36 -19.96 -19.16
CA PHE A 558 -37.81 -19.21 -18.02
C PHE A 558 -38.88 -18.50 -17.17
N PHE A 559 -39.95 -17.99 -17.80
CA PHE A 559 -41.11 -17.41 -17.11
C PHE A 559 -42.34 -18.34 -17.03
N GLY A 560 -42.28 -19.55 -17.59
CA GLY A 560 -43.37 -20.52 -17.56
C GLY A 560 -43.24 -21.45 -16.36
N GLY A 561 -44.19 -21.38 -15.42
CA GLY A 561 -44.31 -22.32 -14.30
C GLY A 561 -43.84 -21.78 -12.95
N TRP A 562 -42.81 -20.91 -12.87
CA TRP A 562 -42.37 -20.34 -11.58
C TRP A 562 -43.47 -19.51 -10.90
N ASN A 563 -44.29 -18.80 -11.69
CA ASN A 563 -45.47 -18.01 -11.29
C ASN A 563 -46.70 -18.87 -10.99
N VAL A 564 -46.66 -20.16 -11.32
CA VAL A 564 -47.75 -21.13 -11.11
C VAL A 564 -47.47 -22.00 -9.88
N GLU A 565 -46.20 -22.23 -9.57
CA GLU A 565 -45.76 -23.10 -8.49
C GLU A 565 -45.74 -22.40 -7.12
N LEU A 566 -46.69 -22.77 -6.26
CA LEU A 566 -46.84 -22.21 -4.91
C LEU A 566 -45.59 -22.37 -4.04
N TRP A 567 -44.83 -23.46 -4.22
CA TRP A 567 -43.62 -23.71 -3.44
C TRP A 567 -42.52 -22.68 -3.70
N PHE A 568 -42.42 -22.13 -4.92
CA PHE A 568 -41.45 -21.06 -5.23
C PHE A 568 -41.77 -19.81 -4.42
N HIS A 569 -43.05 -19.45 -4.36
CA HIS A 569 -43.53 -18.25 -3.65
C HIS A 569 -43.38 -18.42 -2.13
N ALA A 570 -43.71 -19.60 -1.61
CA ALA A 570 -43.51 -19.94 -0.22
C ALA A 570 -42.02 -19.94 0.17
N ALA A 571 -41.15 -20.50 -0.68
CA ALA A 571 -39.71 -20.48 -0.47
C ALA A 571 -39.13 -19.06 -0.55
N TRP A 572 -39.59 -18.25 -1.50
CA TRP A 572 -39.20 -16.84 -1.63
C TRP A 572 -39.59 -16.03 -0.39
N VAL A 573 -40.85 -16.09 0.04
CA VAL A 573 -41.34 -15.38 1.22
C VAL A 573 -40.65 -15.90 2.49
N GLY A 574 -40.53 -17.21 2.65
CA GLY A 574 -39.85 -17.84 3.79
C GLY A 574 -38.38 -17.44 3.89
N LEU A 575 -37.65 -17.46 2.77
CA LEU A 575 -36.27 -16.99 2.70
C LEU A 575 -36.17 -15.49 2.94
N GLY A 576 -37.11 -14.70 2.43
CA GLY A 576 -37.21 -13.26 2.69
C GLY A 576 -37.38 -12.94 4.18
N LEU A 577 -38.30 -13.64 4.86
CA LEU A 577 -38.50 -13.52 6.30
C LEU A 577 -37.27 -13.96 7.10
N PHE A 578 -36.59 -15.03 6.67
CA PHE A 578 -35.33 -15.46 7.28
C PHE A 578 -34.23 -14.39 7.13
N VAL A 579 -34.01 -13.87 5.92
CA VAL A 579 -33.02 -12.80 5.69
C VAL A 579 -33.37 -11.55 6.50
N LEU A 580 -34.65 -11.18 6.58
CA LEU A 580 -35.12 -10.08 7.44
C LEU A 580 -34.81 -10.32 8.92
N ALA A 581 -35.06 -11.54 9.41
CA ALA A 581 -34.73 -11.92 10.78
C ALA A 581 -33.22 -11.82 11.05
N VAL A 582 -32.37 -12.24 10.11
CA VAL A 582 -30.91 -12.10 10.19
C VAL A 582 -30.48 -10.63 10.23
N ILE A 583 -31.10 -9.77 9.42
CA ILE A 583 -30.83 -8.32 9.41
C ILE A 583 -31.23 -7.67 10.74
N ARG A 584 -32.37 -8.06 11.33
CA ARG A 584 -32.93 -7.40 12.52
C ARG A 584 -32.40 -7.94 13.84
N SER A 585 -32.09 -9.24 13.92
CA SER A 585 -31.74 -9.91 15.18
C SER A 585 -30.23 -10.09 15.34
N ALA A 586 -29.63 -9.28 16.22
CA ALA A 586 -28.25 -9.48 16.68
C ALA A 586 -28.00 -10.86 17.31
N PRO A 587 -28.88 -11.41 18.17
CA PRO A 587 -28.66 -12.74 18.73
C PRO A 587 -28.75 -13.85 17.67
N LEU A 588 -29.64 -13.72 16.66
CA LEU A 588 -29.66 -14.68 15.54
C LEU A 588 -28.37 -14.63 14.74
N ARG A 589 -27.82 -13.43 14.45
CA ARG A 589 -26.50 -13.30 13.80
C ARG A 589 -25.40 -13.94 14.64
N ALA A 590 -25.35 -13.65 15.93
CA ALA A 590 -24.38 -14.24 16.84
C ALA A 590 -24.50 -15.76 16.89
N GLY A 591 -25.74 -16.28 16.91
CA GLY A 591 -26.05 -17.71 16.83
C GLY A 591 -25.58 -18.33 15.52
N LEU A 592 -25.93 -17.75 14.37
CA LEU A 592 -25.49 -18.23 13.05
C LEU A 592 -23.97 -18.20 12.89
N ILE A 593 -23.31 -17.13 13.37
CA ILE A 593 -21.84 -17.04 13.40
C ILE A 593 -21.28 -18.11 14.35
N GLY A 594 -21.89 -18.32 15.51
CA GLY A 594 -21.50 -19.36 16.48
C GLY A 594 -21.61 -20.77 15.88
N THR A 595 -22.75 -21.09 15.26
CA THR A 595 -22.99 -22.35 14.54
C THR A 595 -22.02 -22.49 13.38
N GLY A 596 -21.81 -21.44 12.58
CA GLY A 596 -20.84 -21.45 11.49
C GLY A 596 -19.41 -21.70 11.98
N ARG A 597 -19.02 -21.11 13.12
CA ARG A 597 -17.73 -21.38 13.78
C ARG A 597 -17.65 -22.80 14.33
N LEU A 598 -18.74 -23.33 14.88
CA LEU A 598 -18.80 -24.71 15.36
C LEU A 598 -18.65 -25.67 14.18
N VAL A 599 -19.39 -25.46 13.09
CA VAL A 599 -19.27 -26.23 11.85
C VAL A 599 -17.86 -26.11 11.29
N TYR A 600 -17.28 -24.91 11.23
CA TYR A 600 -15.90 -24.73 10.80
C TYR A 600 -14.91 -25.50 11.68
N ARG A 601 -15.05 -25.41 13.02
CA ARG A 601 -14.20 -26.15 13.97
C ARG A 601 -14.38 -27.65 13.84
N ALA A 602 -15.61 -28.13 13.70
CA ALA A 602 -15.93 -29.54 13.50
C ALA A 602 -15.38 -30.05 12.17
N THR A 603 -15.61 -29.33 11.07
CA THR A 603 -15.08 -29.64 9.75
C THR A 603 -13.55 -29.62 9.76
N ARG A 604 -12.92 -28.60 10.35
CA ARG A 604 -11.46 -28.55 10.51
C ARG A 604 -10.96 -29.72 11.36
N PHE A 605 -11.63 -30.04 12.45
CA PHE A 605 -11.28 -31.16 13.30
C PHE A 605 -11.36 -32.49 12.53
N VAL A 606 -12.47 -32.73 11.82
CA VAL A 606 -12.71 -33.97 11.06
C VAL A 606 -11.83 -34.08 9.82
N VAL A 607 -11.73 -33.02 9.01
CA VAL A 607 -11.05 -33.02 7.72
C VAL A 607 -9.55 -32.81 7.85
N TRP A 608 -9.07 -32.14 8.90
CA TRP A 608 -7.65 -31.80 9.06
C TRP A 608 -7.03 -32.40 10.32
N GLU A 609 -7.58 -32.12 11.50
CA GLU A 609 -6.89 -32.44 12.77
C GLU A 609 -6.88 -33.94 13.08
N ILE A 610 -8.00 -34.65 12.87
CA ILE A 610 -8.07 -36.10 13.01
C ILE A 610 -7.09 -36.78 12.04
N PRO A 611 -7.13 -36.53 10.71
CA PRO A 611 -6.15 -37.10 9.79
C PRO A 611 -4.71 -36.79 10.15
N ALA A 612 -4.39 -35.54 10.54
CA ALA A 612 -3.04 -35.16 10.93
C ALA A 612 -2.56 -35.89 12.20
N GLN A 613 -3.43 -36.08 13.19
CA GLN A 613 -3.12 -36.85 14.41
C GLN A 613 -2.94 -38.33 14.11
N ILE A 614 -3.82 -38.91 13.28
CA ILE A 614 -3.71 -40.30 12.83
C ILE A 614 -2.39 -40.51 12.08
N TRP A 615 -2.04 -39.61 11.15
CA TRP A 615 -0.79 -39.66 10.38
C TRP A 615 0.45 -39.39 11.23
N GLY A 616 0.32 -38.61 12.31
CA GLY A 616 1.39 -38.34 13.26
C GLY A 616 1.69 -39.52 14.20
N ASN A 617 0.76 -40.47 14.36
CA ASN A 617 0.94 -41.64 15.21
C ASN A 617 2.06 -42.56 14.67
N ARG A 618 2.94 -43.00 15.57
CA ARG A 618 4.11 -43.84 15.23
C ARG A 618 3.69 -45.19 14.63
N TRP A 619 2.58 -45.76 15.10
CA TRP A 619 2.05 -47.03 14.60
C TRP A 619 1.51 -46.93 13.17
N VAL A 620 0.76 -45.87 12.87
CA VAL A 620 0.21 -45.63 11.53
C VAL A 620 1.34 -45.40 10.53
N ARG A 621 2.38 -44.63 10.91
CA ARG A 621 3.57 -44.46 10.07
C ARG A 621 4.36 -45.75 9.87
N ALA A 622 4.45 -46.60 10.89
CA ALA A 622 5.10 -47.91 10.76
C ALA A 622 4.33 -48.84 9.80
N VAL A 623 3.00 -48.85 9.87
CA VAL A 623 2.15 -49.64 8.96
C VAL A 623 2.20 -49.11 7.53
N LEU A 624 2.06 -47.79 7.32
CA LEU A 624 2.17 -47.17 5.99
C LEU A 624 3.60 -47.27 5.42
N GLY A 625 4.61 -47.37 6.28
CA GLY A 625 6.00 -47.63 5.91
C GLY A 625 6.32 -49.09 5.60
N SER A 626 5.38 -50.02 5.83
CA SER A 626 5.58 -51.44 5.51
C SER A 626 5.53 -51.69 4.01
N VAL A 627 6.33 -52.65 3.53
CA VAL A 627 6.39 -53.03 2.10
C VAL A 627 5.00 -53.34 1.51
N PRO A 628 4.11 -54.12 2.18
CA PRO A 628 2.78 -54.42 1.64
C PRO A 628 1.90 -53.17 1.50
N ALA A 629 1.96 -52.25 2.47
CA ALA A 629 1.17 -51.01 2.42
C ALA A 629 1.67 -50.07 1.33
N GLN A 630 2.99 -49.96 1.13
CA GLN A 630 3.56 -49.16 0.05
C GLN A 630 3.21 -49.70 -1.34
N LEU A 631 3.20 -51.03 -1.51
CA LEU A 631 2.75 -51.66 -2.76
C LEU A 631 1.27 -51.35 -3.03
N LEU A 632 0.39 -51.48 -2.03
CA LEU A 632 -1.02 -51.14 -2.17
C LEU A 632 -1.23 -49.66 -2.51
N LEU A 633 -0.50 -48.76 -1.85
CA LEU A 633 -0.61 -47.32 -2.09
C LEU A 633 -0.17 -46.93 -3.50
N ASN A 634 0.97 -47.47 -3.95
CA ASN A 634 1.58 -47.08 -5.23
C ASN A 634 0.91 -47.75 -6.45
N TYR A 635 0.47 -49.00 -6.33
CA TYR A 635 -0.10 -49.76 -7.46
C TYR A 635 -1.62 -49.78 -7.52
N VAL A 636 -2.33 -49.45 -6.43
CA VAL A 636 -3.80 -49.52 -6.37
C VAL A 636 -4.41 -48.18 -6.01
N ILE A 637 -4.06 -47.62 -4.85
CA ILE A 637 -4.77 -46.44 -4.30
C ILE A 637 -4.47 -45.16 -5.11
N ARG A 638 -3.19 -44.81 -5.31
CA ARG A 638 -2.83 -43.59 -6.07
C ARG A 638 -3.35 -43.60 -7.51
N PRO A 639 -3.23 -44.71 -8.28
CA PRO A 639 -3.80 -44.77 -9.61
C PRO A 639 -5.33 -44.68 -9.63
N LEU A 640 -6.02 -45.31 -8.66
CA LEU A 640 -7.47 -45.18 -8.51
C LEU A 640 -7.91 -43.74 -8.25
N CYS A 641 -7.18 -42.99 -7.41
CA CYS A 641 -7.48 -41.58 -7.16
C CYS A 641 -7.36 -40.73 -8.44
N LEU A 642 -6.28 -40.93 -9.21
CA LEU A 642 -6.08 -40.21 -10.48
C LEU A 642 -7.15 -40.58 -11.52
N CYS A 643 -7.50 -41.86 -11.62
CA CYS A 643 -8.61 -42.33 -12.45
C CYS A 643 -9.96 -41.73 -12.06
N GLY A 644 -10.24 -41.66 -10.76
CA GLY A 644 -11.46 -41.04 -10.24
C GLY A 644 -11.61 -39.60 -10.70
N VAL A 645 -10.52 -38.82 -10.68
CA VAL A 645 -10.51 -37.45 -11.20
C VAL A 645 -10.73 -37.42 -12.71
N LEU A 646 -10.04 -38.28 -13.47
CA LEU A 646 -10.20 -38.34 -14.92
C LEU A 646 -11.62 -38.70 -15.33
N TRP A 647 -12.26 -39.68 -14.68
CA TRP A 647 -13.64 -40.08 -14.99
C TRP A 647 -14.69 -39.00 -14.67
N LEU A 648 -14.37 -38.03 -13.80
CA LEU A 648 -15.25 -36.90 -13.49
C LEU A 648 -15.20 -35.79 -14.56
N LEU A 649 -14.19 -35.78 -15.44
CA LEU A 649 -14.13 -34.83 -16.55
C LEU A 649 -15.12 -35.24 -17.66
N PRO A 650 -15.83 -34.30 -18.30
CA PRO A 650 -16.86 -34.60 -19.31
C PRO A 650 -16.22 -34.83 -20.69
N ILE A 651 -15.20 -35.68 -20.75
CA ILE A 651 -14.50 -36.03 -21.99
C ILE A 651 -14.99 -37.45 -22.34
N GLY A 652 -15.71 -37.61 -23.46
CA GLY A 652 -16.44 -38.84 -23.82
C GLY A 652 -15.60 -40.12 -24.00
N LEU A 653 -14.31 -40.12 -23.67
CA LEU A 653 -13.38 -41.24 -23.80
C LEU A 653 -13.68 -42.41 -22.83
N TRP A 654 -14.24 -42.15 -21.65
CA TRP A 654 -14.51 -43.17 -20.61
C TRP A 654 -16.00 -43.51 -20.42
N GLU A 655 -16.88 -42.92 -21.23
CA GLU A 655 -18.30 -43.30 -21.32
C GLU A 655 -18.52 -44.57 -22.16
N ALA A 656 -17.50 -45.02 -22.91
CA ALA A 656 -17.53 -46.19 -23.79
C ALA A 656 -17.63 -47.56 -23.06
N GLY A 657 -17.61 -47.59 -21.73
CA GLY A 657 -17.86 -48.80 -20.92
C GLY A 657 -16.73 -49.19 -19.95
N TRP A 658 -16.88 -50.35 -19.29
CA TRP A 658 -15.98 -50.83 -18.23
C TRP A 658 -14.55 -51.11 -18.72
N LEU A 659 -14.38 -51.48 -20.00
CA LEU A 659 -13.07 -51.69 -20.63
C LEU A 659 -12.27 -50.39 -20.69
N ALA A 660 -12.88 -49.29 -21.13
CA ALA A 660 -12.22 -47.98 -21.18
C ALA A 660 -11.78 -47.51 -19.79
N ARG A 661 -12.60 -47.75 -18.76
CA ARG A 661 -12.25 -47.48 -17.36
C ARG A 661 -11.06 -48.33 -16.89
N THR A 662 -11.06 -49.61 -17.22
CA THR A 662 -9.96 -50.54 -16.85
C THR A 662 -8.65 -50.16 -17.54
N VAL A 663 -8.68 -49.81 -18.82
CA VAL A 663 -7.50 -49.34 -19.58
C VAL A 663 -6.98 -48.02 -19.01
N THR A 664 -7.88 -47.11 -18.62
CA THR A 664 -7.49 -45.85 -17.95
C THR A 664 -6.80 -46.15 -16.61
N PHE A 665 -7.28 -47.13 -15.84
CA PHE A 665 -6.66 -47.55 -14.58
C PHE A 665 -5.26 -48.14 -14.79
N LEU A 666 -5.09 -49.01 -15.78
CA LEU A 666 -3.78 -49.57 -16.09
C LEU A 666 -2.80 -48.49 -16.59
N GLY A 667 -3.27 -47.57 -17.44
CA GLY A 667 -2.47 -46.45 -17.94
C GLY A 667 -2.02 -45.49 -16.84
N THR A 668 -2.90 -45.16 -15.89
CA THR A 668 -2.55 -44.34 -14.73
C THR A 668 -1.64 -45.08 -13.75
N ALA A 669 -1.85 -46.38 -13.54
CA ALA A 669 -0.98 -47.21 -12.70
C ALA A 669 0.44 -47.31 -13.28
N PHE A 670 0.56 -47.39 -14.60
CA PHE A 670 1.84 -47.27 -15.28
C PHE A 670 2.44 -45.88 -15.10
N LEU A 671 1.69 -44.81 -15.42
CA LEU A 671 2.17 -43.43 -15.35
C LEU A 671 2.71 -43.08 -13.95
N VAL A 672 1.93 -43.34 -12.90
CA VAL A 672 2.27 -43.02 -11.49
C VAL A 672 3.52 -43.76 -11.01
N ASN A 673 3.81 -44.96 -11.53
CA ASN A 673 4.95 -45.78 -11.11
C ASN A 673 6.22 -45.62 -11.98
N THR A 674 6.19 -44.73 -12.98
CA THR A 674 7.39 -44.39 -13.77
C THR A 674 8.19 -43.24 -13.14
N ARG A 675 9.48 -43.15 -13.49
CA ARG A 675 10.35 -42.01 -13.14
C ARG A 675 9.77 -40.66 -13.59
N PHE A 676 9.02 -40.64 -14.70
CA PHE A 676 8.35 -39.45 -15.21
C PHE A 676 7.16 -39.05 -14.32
N GLY A 677 6.34 -40.02 -13.91
CA GLY A 677 5.22 -39.80 -12.98
C GLY A 677 5.65 -39.25 -11.63
N TRP A 678 6.72 -39.78 -11.03
CA TRP A 678 7.23 -39.28 -9.73
C TRP A 678 7.74 -37.84 -9.82
N ARG A 679 8.35 -37.45 -10.95
CA ARG A 679 8.76 -36.05 -11.18
C ARG A 679 7.56 -35.13 -11.31
N ILE A 680 6.52 -35.55 -12.04
CA ILE A 680 5.27 -34.77 -12.15
C ILE A 680 4.57 -34.66 -10.80
N GLU A 681 4.45 -35.75 -10.05
CA GLU A 681 3.87 -35.77 -8.71
C GLU A 681 4.60 -34.81 -7.77
N ALA A 682 5.94 -34.85 -7.76
CA ALA A 682 6.77 -33.91 -7.00
C ALA A 682 6.53 -32.45 -7.40
N VAL A 683 6.48 -32.15 -8.71
CA VAL A 683 6.21 -30.79 -9.22
C VAL A 683 4.80 -30.35 -8.85
N LEU A 684 3.80 -31.22 -8.95
CA LEU A 684 2.40 -30.89 -8.62
C LEU A 684 2.21 -30.64 -7.13
N PHE A 685 2.76 -31.47 -6.25
CA PHE A 685 2.68 -31.25 -4.80
C PHE A 685 3.39 -29.97 -4.38
N GLU A 686 4.56 -29.68 -4.95
CA GLU A 686 5.28 -28.44 -4.66
C GLU A 686 4.55 -27.22 -5.24
N THR A 687 3.99 -27.32 -6.45
CA THR A 687 3.16 -26.25 -7.03
C THR A 687 1.92 -26.01 -6.18
N ALA A 688 1.25 -27.07 -5.72
CA ALA A 688 0.11 -26.98 -4.83
C ALA A 688 0.49 -26.37 -3.47
N ARG A 689 1.63 -26.75 -2.90
CA ARG A 689 2.16 -26.16 -1.67
C ARG A 689 2.43 -24.67 -1.85
N ARG A 690 3.09 -24.26 -2.94
CA ARG A 690 3.34 -22.85 -3.25
C ARG A 690 2.05 -22.07 -3.51
N LEU A 691 1.09 -22.65 -4.22
CA LEU A 691 -0.22 -22.03 -4.40
C LEU A 691 -0.97 -21.86 -3.06
N LEU A 692 -0.91 -22.85 -2.17
CA LEU A 692 -1.45 -22.76 -0.82
C LEU A 692 -0.72 -21.72 0.04
N GLU A 693 0.59 -21.55 -0.14
CA GLU A 693 1.37 -20.46 0.46
C GLU A 693 1.03 -19.07 -0.11
N LEU A 694 0.49 -19.01 -1.33
CA LEU A 694 -0.04 -17.78 -1.93
C LEU A 694 -1.47 -17.46 -1.50
N VAL A 695 -2.24 -18.41 -0.93
CA VAL A 695 -3.62 -18.15 -0.46
C VAL A 695 -3.69 -17.00 0.56
N PRO A 696 -2.80 -16.92 1.58
CA PRO A 696 -2.73 -15.75 2.48
C PRO A 696 -2.47 -14.43 1.75
N SER A 697 -1.88 -14.48 0.55
CA SER A 697 -1.55 -13.31 -0.28
C SER A 697 -2.68 -12.90 -1.23
N VAL A 698 -3.77 -13.68 -1.36
CA VAL A 698 -4.93 -13.35 -2.20
C VAL A 698 -5.51 -11.96 -1.92
N PRO A 699 -5.75 -11.54 -0.66
CA PRO A 699 -6.25 -10.19 -0.37
C PRO A 699 -5.30 -9.09 -0.84
N ALA A 700 -4.00 -9.40 -0.92
CA ALA A 700 -3.02 -8.47 -1.44
C ALA A 700 -3.07 -8.44 -2.97
N ILE A 701 -3.10 -9.60 -3.66
CA ILE A 701 -3.28 -9.70 -5.13
C ILE A 701 -4.51 -8.89 -5.59
N LEU A 702 -5.64 -9.07 -4.90
CA LEU A 702 -6.88 -8.37 -5.20
C LEU A 702 -6.75 -6.84 -5.07
N ARG A 703 -5.98 -6.36 -4.07
CA ARG A 703 -5.76 -4.94 -3.86
C ARG A 703 -4.98 -4.30 -5.01
N TRP A 704 -3.95 -4.94 -5.55
CA TRP A 704 -3.26 -4.38 -6.72
C TRP A 704 -3.97 -4.44 -7.99
N LEU A 705 -4.67 -5.55 -8.23
CA LEU A 705 -5.42 -5.59 -9.45
C LEU A 705 -6.41 -4.39 -9.42
N ASN A 706 -6.96 -4.06 -8.25
CA ASN A 706 -7.70 -2.80 -8.04
C ASN A 706 -6.85 -1.52 -8.18
N ASP A 707 -5.60 -1.47 -7.72
CA ASP A 707 -4.71 -0.30 -7.88
C ASP A 707 -4.31 -0.07 -9.35
N VAL A 708 -3.99 -1.13 -10.10
CA VAL A 708 -3.74 -1.09 -11.54
C VAL A 708 -4.98 -0.58 -12.26
N PHE A 709 -6.18 -1.02 -11.88
CA PHE A 709 -7.41 -0.45 -12.44
C PHE A 709 -7.57 1.03 -12.12
N ARG A 710 -7.27 1.45 -10.88
CA ARG A 710 -7.31 2.87 -10.51
C ARG A 710 -6.33 3.69 -11.35
N GLU A 711 -5.08 3.23 -11.51
CA GLU A 711 -4.08 3.86 -12.37
C GLU A 711 -4.52 3.92 -13.84
N MET A 712 -5.15 2.85 -14.36
CA MET A 712 -5.69 2.84 -15.72
C MET A 712 -6.83 3.85 -15.89
N VAL A 713 -7.74 3.96 -14.91
CA VAL A 713 -8.83 4.96 -14.93
C VAL A 713 -8.26 6.37 -14.83
N ASP A 714 -7.31 6.62 -13.92
CA ASP A 714 -6.63 7.91 -13.78
C ASP A 714 -5.87 8.29 -15.08
N ALA A 715 -5.21 7.31 -15.72
CA ALA A 715 -4.53 7.51 -17.00
C ALA A 715 -5.54 7.83 -18.12
N LEU A 716 -6.68 7.15 -18.17
CA LEU A 716 -7.76 7.46 -19.10
C LEU A 716 -8.30 8.86 -18.87
N GLU A 717 -8.58 9.24 -17.61
CA GLU A 717 -9.03 10.58 -17.25
C GLU A 717 -8.01 11.64 -17.65
N TRP A 718 -6.72 11.35 -17.50
CA TRP A 718 -5.63 12.21 -17.95
C TRP A 718 -5.63 12.37 -19.47
N VAL A 719 -5.82 11.28 -20.24
CA VAL A 719 -5.93 11.34 -21.71
C VAL A 719 -7.13 12.19 -22.12
N LEU A 720 -8.30 11.97 -21.49
CA LEU A 720 -9.50 12.76 -21.75
C LEU A 720 -9.28 14.24 -21.42
N ALA A 721 -8.67 14.54 -20.26
CA ALA A 721 -8.32 15.89 -19.85
C ALA A 721 -7.34 16.55 -20.82
N ARG A 722 -6.41 15.78 -21.39
CA ARG A 722 -5.43 16.29 -22.35
C ARG A 722 -6.07 16.72 -23.65
N VAL A 723 -7.06 15.96 -24.13
CA VAL A 723 -7.85 16.32 -25.32
C VAL A 723 -8.72 17.54 -25.03
N GLU A 724 -9.39 17.59 -23.86
CA GLU A 724 -10.14 18.76 -23.41
C GLU A 724 -9.26 20.02 -23.35
N ASP A 725 -8.03 19.90 -22.83
CA ASP A 725 -7.06 21.00 -22.76
C ASP A 725 -6.59 21.49 -24.14
N TRP A 726 -6.53 20.61 -25.14
CA TRP A 726 -6.21 20.99 -26.52
C TRP A 726 -7.35 21.79 -27.16
N LEU A 727 -8.59 21.49 -26.81
CA LEU A 727 -9.79 22.20 -27.26
C LEU A 727 -9.92 23.60 -26.62
N ARG A 728 -9.33 23.84 -25.44
CA ARG A 728 -9.32 25.15 -24.76
C ARG A 728 -8.52 26.20 -25.53
N LEU A 729 -8.98 27.46 -25.52
CA LEU A 729 -8.29 28.57 -26.18
C LEU A 729 -7.33 29.28 -25.21
N ARG A 730 -6.16 29.71 -25.72
CA ARG A 730 -5.16 30.48 -24.95
C ARG A 730 -4.88 31.81 -25.65
N GLY A 731 -5.03 32.91 -24.93
CA GLY A 731 -4.72 34.25 -25.46
C GLY A 731 -5.55 34.64 -26.70
N ARG A 732 -4.93 35.36 -27.64
CA ARG A 732 -5.57 35.83 -28.89
C ARG A 732 -5.38 34.80 -30.02
N THR A 733 -6.28 33.84 -30.11
CA THR A 733 -6.34 32.88 -31.23
C THR A 733 -7.18 33.43 -32.39
N GLY A 734 -6.78 33.15 -33.63
CA GLY A 734 -7.53 33.55 -34.83
C GLY A 734 -8.91 32.88 -34.94
N PRO A 735 -9.86 33.47 -35.68
CA PRO A 735 -11.26 33.02 -35.74
C PRO A 735 -11.43 31.59 -36.29
N VAL A 736 -10.58 31.17 -37.24
CA VAL A 736 -10.59 29.81 -37.79
C VAL A 736 -10.28 28.75 -36.72
N ALA A 737 -9.28 29.02 -35.86
CA ALA A 737 -8.93 28.12 -34.77
C ALA A 737 -10.05 27.99 -33.73
N ILE A 738 -10.82 29.06 -33.50
CA ILE A 738 -12.00 29.05 -32.63
C ILE A 738 -13.08 28.14 -33.23
N ALA A 739 -13.41 28.31 -34.51
CA ALA A 739 -14.43 27.52 -35.19
C ALA A 739 -14.08 26.02 -35.21
N VAL A 740 -12.83 25.67 -35.55
CA VAL A 740 -12.36 24.27 -35.57
C VAL A 740 -12.46 23.64 -34.18
N ARG A 741 -12.02 24.33 -33.13
CA ARG A 741 -12.08 23.81 -31.75
C ARG A 741 -13.50 23.74 -31.20
N ALA A 742 -14.39 24.65 -31.59
CA ALA A 742 -15.81 24.61 -31.23
C ALA A 742 -16.51 23.37 -31.82
N VAL A 743 -16.29 23.10 -33.11
CA VAL A 743 -16.85 21.91 -33.78
C VAL A 743 -16.25 20.62 -33.22
N ALA A 744 -14.91 20.59 -33.04
CA ALA A 744 -14.24 19.45 -32.45
C ALA A 744 -14.73 19.18 -31.01
N GLY A 745 -14.98 20.22 -30.21
CA GLY A 745 -15.56 20.09 -28.87
C GLY A 745 -16.99 19.53 -28.87
N LEU A 746 -17.83 19.97 -29.81
CA LEU A 746 -19.19 19.46 -29.98
C LEU A 746 -19.20 17.96 -30.34
N ILE A 747 -18.29 17.54 -31.22
CA ILE A 747 -18.13 16.13 -31.60
C ILE A 747 -17.54 15.34 -30.43
N TRP A 748 -16.53 15.88 -29.74
CA TRP A 748 -15.81 15.18 -28.66
C TRP A 748 -16.68 14.89 -27.43
N MET A 749 -17.64 15.76 -27.11
CA MET A 749 -18.51 15.60 -25.92
C MET A 749 -19.20 14.22 -25.83
N PRO A 750 -19.96 13.74 -26.84
CA PRO A 750 -20.60 12.43 -26.78
C PRO A 750 -19.57 11.28 -26.74
N PHE A 751 -18.42 11.41 -27.40
CA PHE A 751 -17.35 10.40 -27.32
C PHE A 751 -16.74 10.33 -25.92
N ALA A 752 -16.44 11.47 -25.29
CA ALA A 752 -15.93 11.51 -23.93
C ALA A 752 -16.93 10.89 -22.93
N PHE A 753 -18.23 11.17 -23.10
CA PHE A 753 -19.29 10.54 -22.32
C PHE A 753 -19.31 9.02 -22.52
N LEU A 754 -19.29 8.54 -23.77
CA LEU A 754 -19.34 7.12 -24.09
C LEU A 754 -18.13 6.37 -23.54
N ILE A 755 -16.92 6.93 -23.70
CA ILE A 755 -15.68 6.37 -23.17
C ILE A 755 -15.75 6.24 -21.65
N ARG A 756 -16.22 7.26 -20.93
CA ARG A 756 -16.40 7.19 -19.47
C ARG A 756 -17.46 6.18 -19.07
N PHE A 757 -18.61 6.19 -19.74
CA PHE A 757 -19.70 5.25 -19.47
C PHE A 757 -19.24 3.80 -19.65
N TYR A 758 -18.64 3.45 -20.79
CA TYR A 758 -18.13 2.11 -21.03
C TYR A 758 -17.04 1.74 -20.03
N THR A 759 -16.08 2.63 -19.78
CA THR A 759 -14.98 2.30 -18.90
C THR A 759 -15.46 2.07 -17.47
N VAL A 760 -16.22 3.01 -16.90
CA VAL A 760 -16.60 2.98 -15.47
C VAL A 760 -17.77 2.05 -15.19
N VAL A 761 -18.78 2.00 -16.08
CA VAL A 761 -20.03 1.28 -15.82
C VAL A 761 -20.01 -0.15 -16.38
N LEU A 762 -19.39 -0.36 -17.54
CA LEU A 762 -19.47 -1.64 -18.26
C LEU A 762 -18.19 -2.48 -18.16
N ILE A 763 -17.01 -1.86 -18.28
CA ILE A 763 -15.74 -2.58 -18.38
C ILE A 763 -15.10 -2.75 -17.00
N GLU A 764 -15.05 -1.69 -16.18
CA GLU A 764 -14.44 -1.73 -14.86
C GLU A 764 -15.00 -2.86 -13.98
N PRO A 765 -16.31 -3.11 -13.89
CA PRO A 765 -16.83 -4.16 -13.01
C PRO A 765 -16.44 -5.58 -13.45
N MET A 766 -16.31 -5.84 -14.76
CA MET A 766 -15.89 -7.14 -15.29
C MET A 766 -14.42 -7.41 -15.00
N LEU A 767 -13.58 -6.37 -15.07
CA LEU A 767 -12.14 -6.53 -14.91
C LEU A 767 -11.71 -6.42 -13.44
N ASN A 768 -12.39 -5.59 -12.64
CA ASN A 768 -12.09 -5.40 -11.23
C ASN A 768 -12.45 -6.68 -10.44
N PRO A 769 -11.48 -7.34 -9.80
CA PRO A 769 -11.69 -8.66 -9.20
C PRO A 769 -12.59 -8.62 -7.95
N LEU A 770 -12.76 -7.44 -7.33
CA LEU A 770 -13.70 -7.26 -6.23
C LEU A 770 -15.14 -7.18 -6.71
N LYS A 771 -15.35 -6.75 -7.96
CA LYS A 771 -16.66 -6.60 -8.62
C LYS A 771 -17.01 -7.82 -9.49
N LEU A 772 -16.01 -8.48 -10.09
CA LEU A 772 -16.16 -9.61 -11.00
C LEU A 772 -17.05 -10.76 -10.48
N PRO A 773 -16.96 -11.22 -9.21
CA PRO A 773 -17.84 -12.27 -8.71
C PRO A 773 -19.32 -11.90 -8.81
N LEU A 774 -19.63 -10.61 -8.62
CA LEU A 774 -20.98 -10.09 -8.73
C LEU A 774 -21.40 -9.93 -10.20
N SER A 775 -20.49 -9.57 -11.11
CA SER A 775 -20.76 -9.57 -12.55
C SER A 775 -21.06 -10.98 -13.08
N ILE A 776 -20.28 -11.98 -12.66
CA ILE A 776 -20.55 -13.40 -12.98
C ILE A 776 -21.91 -13.82 -12.43
N LEU A 777 -22.25 -13.39 -11.21
CA LEU A 777 -23.56 -13.66 -10.63
C LEU A 777 -24.68 -13.02 -11.46
N PHE A 778 -24.59 -11.73 -11.79
CA PHE A 778 -25.59 -11.03 -12.61
C PHE A 778 -25.69 -11.58 -14.03
N ALA A 779 -24.59 -12.06 -14.62
CA ALA A 779 -24.60 -12.66 -15.95
C ALA A 779 -25.53 -13.88 -16.04
N LYS A 780 -25.61 -14.66 -14.96
CA LYS A 780 -26.54 -15.81 -14.85
C LYS A 780 -28.02 -15.40 -14.85
N PHE A 781 -28.34 -14.14 -14.59
CA PHE A 781 -29.70 -13.62 -14.63
C PHE A 781 -29.97 -12.79 -15.88
N ILE A 782 -29.03 -11.92 -16.27
CA ILE A 782 -29.19 -10.96 -17.36
C ILE A 782 -29.17 -11.64 -18.73
N TYR A 783 -28.26 -12.59 -19.00
CA TYR A 783 -28.26 -13.24 -20.32
C TYR A 783 -29.52 -14.06 -20.60
N PRO A 784 -30.03 -14.89 -19.65
CA PRO A 784 -31.33 -15.51 -19.83
C PRO A 784 -32.45 -14.50 -20.02
N LEU A 785 -32.42 -13.38 -19.29
CA LEU A 785 -33.41 -12.31 -19.46
C LEU A 785 -33.36 -11.71 -20.87
N LEU A 786 -32.17 -11.42 -21.40
CA LEU A 786 -32.00 -10.85 -22.75
C LEU A 786 -32.52 -11.79 -23.84
N LEU A 787 -32.28 -13.10 -23.72
CA LEU A 787 -32.76 -14.11 -24.66
C LEU A 787 -34.29 -14.24 -24.72
N LEU A 788 -35.00 -13.69 -23.73
CA LEU A 788 -36.46 -13.68 -23.68
C LEU A 788 -37.07 -12.47 -24.38
N PHE A 789 -36.24 -11.53 -24.83
CA PHE A 789 -36.65 -10.39 -25.63
C PHE A 789 -36.04 -10.52 -27.03
N PRO A 790 -36.70 -11.22 -27.98
CA PRO A 790 -36.19 -11.43 -29.33
C PRO A 790 -35.94 -10.12 -30.11
N GLY A 791 -36.56 -9.01 -29.69
CA GLY A 791 -36.26 -7.67 -30.21
C GLY A 791 -34.91 -7.09 -29.76
N LEU A 792 -34.22 -7.73 -28.82
CA LEU A 792 -32.92 -7.32 -28.26
C LEU A 792 -31.84 -8.36 -28.52
N LEU A 793 -32.11 -9.65 -28.29
CA LEU A 793 -31.14 -10.73 -28.48
C LEU A 793 -31.84 -11.99 -28.99
N LEU A 794 -31.35 -12.55 -30.10
CA LEU A 794 -31.88 -13.76 -30.73
C LEU A 794 -30.76 -14.75 -31.01
N ALA A 795 -31.08 -16.05 -30.93
CA ALA A 795 -30.14 -17.10 -31.26
C ALA A 795 -29.90 -17.11 -32.77
N ASP A 796 -28.63 -16.93 -33.16
CA ASP A 796 -28.21 -16.86 -34.55
C ASP A 796 -26.99 -17.75 -34.76
N PRO A 797 -27.19 -18.95 -35.33
CA PRO A 797 -26.12 -19.90 -35.60
C PRO A 797 -25.04 -19.38 -36.55
N THR A 798 -25.33 -18.33 -37.32
CA THR A 798 -24.40 -17.74 -38.30
C THR A 798 -23.44 -16.74 -37.66
N SER A 799 -23.76 -16.25 -36.47
CA SER A 799 -22.91 -15.35 -35.70
C SER A 799 -21.83 -16.12 -34.93
N PHE A 800 -20.64 -15.54 -34.78
CA PHE A 800 -19.52 -16.15 -34.05
C PHE A 800 -19.87 -16.52 -32.59
N LEU A 801 -20.75 -15.74 -31.95
CA LEU A 801 -21.18 -15.95 -30.56
C LEU A 801 -22.44 -16.81 -30.43
N GLY A 802 -23.04 -17.26 -31.54
CA GLY A 802 -24.32 -17.99 -31.54
C GLY A 802 -25.55 -17.14 -31.24
N TYR A 803 -25.39 -15.81 -31.11
CA TYR A 803 -26.44 -14.84 -30.85
C TYR A 803 -26.21 -13.54 -31.63
N SER A 804 -27.28 -12.93 -32.14
CA SER A 804 -27.28 -11.62 -32.79
C SER A 804 -28.40 -10.72 -32.27
N SER A 805 -28.41 -9.46 -32.69
CA SER A 805 -29.42 -8.48 -32.29
C SER A 805 -29.96 -7.76 -33.53
N PRO A 806 -31.29 -7.58 -33.65
CA PRO A 806 -31.90 -6.89 -34.79
C PRO A 806 -31.57 -5.39 -34.79
N LEU A 807 -31.03 -4.87 -33.68
CA LEU A 807 -30.53 -3.50 -33.60
C LEU A 807 -29.23 -3.30 -34.39
N VAL A 808 -28.47 -4.36 -34.67
CA VAL A 808 -27.24 -4.28 -35.48
C VAL A 808 -27.58 -3.84 -36.90
N GLU A 809 -28.59 -4.46 -37.51
CA GLU A 809 -29.06 -4.10 -38.86
C GLU A 809 -29.59 -2.66 -38.92
N GLN A 810 -30.24 -2.18 -37.86
CA GLN A 810 -30.75 -0.81 -37.78
C GLN A 810 -29.62 0.24 -37.70
N LEU A 811 -28.49 -0.11 -37.09
CA LEU A 811 -27.33 0.78 -36.91
C LEU A 811 -26.28 0.64 -38.03
N ALA A 812 -26.29 -0.47 -38.77
CA ALA A 812 -25.39 -0.76 -39.88
C ALA A 812 -25.28 0.35 -40.97
N PRO A 813 -26.35 1.12 -41.28
CA PRO A 813 -26.24 2.24 -42.24
C PRO A 813 -25.41 3.43 -41.73
N TYR A 814 -25.29 3.59 -40.41
CA TYR A 814 -24.60 4.73 -39.78
C TYR A 814 -23.22 4.34 -39.25
N LEU A 815 -23.07 3.10 -38.81
CA LEU A 815 -21.84 2.48 -38.33
C LEU A 815 -21.64 1.23 -39.16
N THR A 816 -20.49 1.04 -39.80
CA THR A 816 -20.16 -0.22 -40.52
C THR A 816 -20.66 -1.44 -39.74
N GLU A 817 -21.24 -2.45 -40.39
CA GLU A 817 -21.78 -3.66 -39.75
C GLU A 817 -20.94 -4.24 -38.59
N PRO A 818 -19.59 -4.41 -38.71
CA PRO A 818 -18.76 -4.85 -37.57
C PRO A 818 -18.73 -3.85 -36.40
N GLY A 819 -18.79 -2.55 -36.68
CA GLY A 819 -18.87 -1.49 -35.67
C GLY A 819 -20.23 -1.43 -34.98
N ALA A 820 -21.32 -1.60 -35.72
CA ALA A 820 -22.67 -1.73 -35.15
C ALA A 820 -22.79 -3.00 -34.29
N GLY A 821 -22.24 -4.11 -34.78
CA GLY A 821 -22.13 -5.38 -34.04
C GLY A 821 -21.36 -5.22 -32.74
N LEU A 822 -20.16 -4.63 -32.79
CA LEU A 822 -19.34 -4.39 -31.59
C LEU A 822 -20.06 -3.51 -30.57
N LEU A 823 -20.73 -2.44 -31.01
CA LEU A 823 -21.43 -1.52 -30.11
C LEU A 823 -22.65 -2.18 -29.48
N VAL A 824 -23.54 -2.78 -30.29
CA VAL A 824 -24.78 -3.39 -29.79
C VAL A 824 -24.49 -4.66 -29.00
N MET A 825 -23.81 -5.63 -29.60
CA MET A 825 -23.54 -6.91 -28.95
C MET A 825 -22.55 -6.74 -27.80
N GLY A 826 -21.56 -5.85 -27.92
CA GLY A 826 -20.67 -5.50 -26.82
C GLY A 826 -21.42 -4.89 -25.63
N THR A 827 -22.38 -3.98 -25.86
CA THR A 827 -23.22 -3.42 -24.77
C THR A 827 -24.07 -4.50 -24.11
N LEU A 828 -24.74 -5.35 -24.90
CA LEU A 828 -25.59 -6.42 -24.38
C LEU A 828 -24.77 -7.44 -23.58
N TRP A 829 -23.56 -7.75 -24.05
CA TRP A 829 -22.64 -8.64 -23.36
C TRP A 829 -22.18 -8.07 -22.01
N LEU A 830 -21.90 -6.76 -21.93
CA LEU A 830 -21.44 -6.08 -20.71
C LEU A 830 -22.58 -5.59 -19.81
N LEU A 831 -23.85 -5.84 -20.16
CA LEU A 831 -25.00 -5.42 -19.34
C LEU A 831 -25.01 -5.99 -17.89
N PRO A 832 -24.52 -7.22 -17.61
CA PRO A 832 -24.35 -7.69 -16.24
C PRO A 832 -23.46 -6.76 -15.39
N ASP A 833 -22.43 -6.17 -16.00
CA ASP A 833 -21.49 -5.28 -15.32
C ASP A 833 -22.13 -3.97 -14.91
N ALA A 834 -23.08 -3.46 -15.70
CA ALA A 834 -23.91 -2.31 -15.29
C ALA A 834 -24.68 -2.60 -13.99
N CYS A 835 -25.19 -3.83 -13.82
CA CYS A 835 -25.87 -4.23 -12.58
C CYS A 835 -24.90 -4.31 -11.39
N THR A 836 -23.68 -4.80 -11.62
CA THR A 836 -22.59 -4.78 -10.63
C THR A 836 -22.22 -3.37 -10.21
N PHE A 837 -22.05 -2.46 -11.19
CA PHE A 837 -21.81 -1.04 -10.95
C PHE A 837 -22.92 -0.44 -10.09
N LEU A 838 -24.19 -0.64 -10.48
CA LEU A 838 -25.35 -0.12 -9.74
C LEU A 838 -25.39 -0.65 -8.30
N PHE A 839 -25.21 -1.96 -8.10
CA PHE A 839 -25.21 -2.54 -6.75
C PHE A 839 -24.09 -1.96 -5.88
N TRP A 840 -22.88 -1.82 -6.46
CA TRP A 840 -21.73 -1.28 -5.73
C TRP A 840 -21.91 0.18 -5.38
N GLU A 841 -22.40 0.99 -6.32
CA GLU A 841 -22.69 2.41 -6.11
C GLU A 841 -23.83 2.64 -5.11
N MET A 842 -24.88 1.82 -5.15
CA MET A 842 -25.91 1.83 -4.11
C MET A 842 -25.35 1.51 -2.72
N ARG A 843 -24.41 0.55 -2.62
CA ARG A 843 -23.74 0.23 -1.36
C ARG A 843 -22.87 1.39 -0.87
N GLU A 844 -22.20 2.11 -1.76
CA GLU A 844 -21.38 3.26 -1.37
C GLU A 844 -22.26 4.44 -0.92
N ASN A 845 -23.32 4.74 -1.67
CA ASN A 845 -24.29 5.78 -1.35
C ASN A 845 -25.01 5.54 -0.02
N TRP A 846 -25.18 4.28 0.38
CA TRP A 846 -25.70 3.94 1.70
C TRP A 846 -24.87 4.55 2.83
N HIS A 847 -23.55 4.58 2.71
CA HIS A 847 -22.61 5.05 3.73
C HIS A 847 -22.45 6.58 3.79
N LEU A 848 -23.11 7.33 2.90
CA LEU A 848 -23.08 8.79 2.89
C LEU A 848 -23.90 9.40 4.03
N TYR A 849 -25.00 8.75 4.42
CA TYR A 849 -25.96 9.30 5.38
C TYR A 849 -25.60 8.99 6.84
N ARG A 850 -25.83 9.96 7.73
CA ARG A 850 -25.53 9.87 9.17
C ARG A 850 -26.18 8.65 9.84
N ALA A 851 -27.44 8.35 9.51
CA ALA A 851 -28.18 7.21 10.07
C ALA A 851 -27.67 5.83 9.64
N ASN A 852 -26.76 5.77 8.67
CA ASN A 852 -26.18 4.54 8.12
C ASN A 852 -24.69 4.39 8.45
N ARG A 853 -24.12 5.30 9.26
CA ARG A 853 -22.74 5.22 9.73
C ARG A 853 -22.51 3.92 10.51
N PRO A 854 -21.38 3.21 10.33
CA PRO A 854 -21.00 2.11 11.21
C PRO A 854 -20.82 2.59 12.65
N ASP A 855 -21.38 1.87 13.61
CA ASP A 855 -21.29 2.26 15.04
C ASP A 855 -19.85 2.19 15.57
N ALA A 856 -19.08 1.17 15.16
CA ALA A 856 -17.69 0.96 15.59
C ALA A 856 -16.68 1.70 14.70
N LEU A 857 -15.66 2.30 15.33
CA LEU A 857 -14.53 2.92 14.63
C LEU A 857 -13.73 1.88 13.84
N ARG A 858 -13.32 2.25 12.61
CA ARG A 858 -12.56 1.40 11.69
C ARG A 858 -11.22 2.06 11.31
N PRO A 859 -10.20 1.27 10.93
CA PRO A 859 -8.95 1.81 10.41
C PRO A 859 -9.18 2.64 9.13
N VAL A 860 -8.33 3.63 8.91
CA VAL A 860 -8.39 4.54 7.75
C VAL A 860 -7.13 4.44 6.92
N SER A 861 -7.29 4.72 5.63
CA SER A 861 -6.22 4.84 4.66
C SER A 861 -5.37 6.07 4.93
N VAL A 862 -4.06 5.88 5.02
CA VAL A 862 -3.04 6.91 5.28
C VAL A 862 -2.16 7.14 4.05
N GLY A 863 -1.71 6.08 3.38
CA GLY A 863 -0.85 6.19 2.20
C GLY A 863 -1.59 6.71 0.96
N ASP A 864 -0.85 7.29 0.01
CA ASP A 864 -1.39 7.82 -1.25
C ASP A 864 -2.16 6.77 -2.08
N HIS A 865 -1.87 5.49 -1.88
CA HIS A 865 -2.53 4.35 -2.54
C HIS A 865 -3.70 3.77 -1.72
N GLY A 866 -4.17 4.46 -0.68
CA GLY A 866 -5.30 3.99 0.13
C GLY A 866 -4.91 2.97 1.22
N GLU A 867 -3.64 2.84 1.55
CA GLU A 867 -3.12 1.84 2.50
C GLU A 867 -3.24 2.30 3.96
N THR A 868 -3.56 1.38 4.88
CA THR A 868 -3.49 1.63 6.34
C THR A 868 -2.04 1.63 6.83
N ILE A 869 -1.76 2.09 8.06
CA ILE A 869 -0.40 2.01 8.66
C ILE A 869 0.16 0.58 8.61
N ARG A 870 -0.67 -0.42 8.94
CA ARG A 870 -0.30 -1.84 8.81
C ARG A 870 0.01 -2.20 7.34
N GLY A 871 -0.77 -1.68 6.42
CA GLY A 871 -0.56 -1.84 4.98
C GLY A 871 0.74 -1.23 4.48
N LEU A 872 1.20 -0.12 5.06
CA LEU A 872 2.47 0.51 4.70
C LEU A 872 3.70 -0.31 5.11
N LEU A 873 3.64 -0.94 6.29
CA LEU A 873 4.77 -1.69 6.88
C LEU A 873 4.81 -3.17 6.47
N ARG A 874 3.66 -3.83 6.36
CA ARG A 874 3.62 -5.28 6.18
C ARG A 874 3.85 -5.67 4.74
N TRP A 875 4.98 -6.31 4.44
CA TRP A 875 5.22 -6.91 3.14
C TRP A 875 4.13 -7.93 2.79
N GLY A 876 3.41 -7.66 1.70
CA GLY A 876 2.46 -8.58 1.09
C GLY A 876 2.51 -8.40 -0.42
N PHE A 877 1.60 -9.05 -1.15
CA PHE A 877 1.56 -8.90 -2.61
C PHE A 877 1.39 -7.42 -3.02
N HIS A 878 0.68 -6.60 -2.22
CA HIS A 878 0.41 -5.15 -2.38
C HIS A 878 0.19 -4.44 -1.04
N SER A 879 1.02 -4.82 -0.09
CA SER A 879 1.26 -4.07 1.13
C SER A 879 2.77 -4.09 1.35
N GLY A 880 3.25 -3.23 2.22
CA GLY A 880 4.67 -3.03 2.45
C GLY A 880 5.22 -2.02 1.46
N THR A 881 4.51 -0.91 1.19
CA THR A 881 5.03 0.18 0.37
C THR A 881 6.38 0.66 0.90
N VAL A 882 6.53 0.79 2.22
CA VAL A 882 7.80 1.19 2.84
C VAL A 882 8.92 0.18 2.56
N PRO A 883 8.81 -1.11 2.94
CA PRO A 883 9.90 -2.05 2.70
C PRO A 883 10.15 -2.31 1.20
N ARG A 884 9.14 -2.22 0.32
CA ARG A 884 9.33 -2.30 -1.15
C ARG A 884 10.08 -1.10 -1.72
N LEU A 885 9.81 0.10 -1.22
CA LEU A 885 10.56 1.28 -1.62
C LEU A 885 12.02 1.18 -1.17
N TYR A 886 12.28 0.68 0.04
CA TYR A 886 13.63 0.37 0.49
C TYR A 886 14.30 -0.72 -0.36
N ALA A 887 13.58 -1.78 -0.74
CA ALA A 887 14.06 -2.82 -1.65
C ALA A 887 14.54 -2.26 -3.00
N LYS A 888 13.67 -1.49 -3.66
CA LYS A 888 13.97 -0.84 -4.93
C LYS A 888 15.08 0.19 -4.77
N LEU A 889 15.12 0.90 -3.65
CA LEU A 889 16.18 1.86 -3.35
C LEU A 889 17.55 1.17 -3.20
N ARG A 890 17.64 0.05 -2.45
CA ARG A 890 18.86 -0.75 -2.35
C ARG A 890 19.35 -1.21 -3.72
N GLN A 891 18.46 -1.75 -4.55
CA GLN A 891 18.82 -2.20 -5.89
C GLN A 891 19.30 -1.03 -6.76
N ALA A 892 18.56 0.08 -6.75
CA ALA A 892 18.89 1.26 -7.53
C ALA A 892 20.22 1.91 -7.09
N GLU A 893 20.54 1.93 -5.80
CA GLU A 893 21.82 2.46 -5.31
C GLU A 893 23.00 1.54 -5.60
N ARG A 894 22.82 0.21 -5.55
CA ARG A 894 23.83 -0.75 -6.00
C ARG A 894 24.13 -0.60 -7.49
N GLU A 895 23.09 -0.39 -8.31
CA GLU A 895 23.24 -0.18 -9.75
C GLU A 895 23.84 1.19 -10.06
N ALA A 896 23.42 2.24 -9.34
CA ALA A 896 23.99 3.57 -9.47
C ALA A 896 25.46 3.62 -9.08
N ALA A 897 25.88 2.87 -8.05
CA ALA A 897 27.29 2.76 -7.68
C ALA A 897 28.17 2.14 -8.78
N ARG A 898 27.58 1.34 -9.70
CA ARG A 898 28.28 0.73 -10.84
C ARG A 898 28.22 1.59 -12.11
N THR A 899 27.05 2.12 -12.40
CA THR A 899 26.74 2.81 -13.68
C THR A 899 26.84 4.32 -13.61
N ASP A 900 26.98 4.88 -12.41
CA ASP A 900 26.91 6.31 -12.09
C ASP A 900 25.54 6.96 -12.41
N VAL A 901 24.49 6.16 -12.59
CA VAL A 901 23.12 6.63 -12.88
C VAL A 901 22.24 6.62 -11.64
N TRP A 902 22.16 7.76 -10.95
CA TRP A 902 21.45 7.92 -9.67
C TRP A 902 19.96 8.28 -9.78
N ARG A 903 19.34 8.18 -10.97
CA ARG A 903 17.96 8.66 -11.20
C ARG A 903 16.92 7.85 -10.42
N ASP A 904 17.01 6.53 -10.45
CA ASP A 904 16.01 5.64 -9.85
C ASP A 904 16.11 5.67 -8.31
N ALA A 905 17.33 5.72 -7.78
CA ALA A 905 17.57 5.90 -6.34
C ALA A 905 16.94 7.21 -5.81
N ARG A 906 17.10 8.32 -6.54
CA ARG A 906 16.45 9.60 -6.19
C ARG A 906 14.93 9.52 -6.23
N THR A 907 14.39 8.80 -7.22
CA THR A 907 12.93 8.60 -7.36
C THR A 907 12.36 7.82 -6.18
N HIS A 908 13.02 6.74 -5.74
CA HIS A 908 12.57 5.94 -4.60
C HIS A 908 12.72 6.68 -3.26
N ARG A 909 13.77 7.48 -3.05
CA ARG A 909 13.90 8.36 -1.87
C ARG A 909 12.79 9.42 -1.80
N ALA A 910 12.42 10.01 -2.94
CA ALA A 910 11.31 10.96 -3.00
C ALA A 910 9.97 10.29 -2.66
N ALA A 911 9.75 9.05 -3.10
CA ALA A 911 8.57 8.28 -2.75
C ALA A 911 8.50 7.95 -1.25
N LEU A 912 9.63 7.64 -0.59
CA LEU A 912 9.68 7.44 0.87
C LEU A 912 9.30 8.73 1.63
N ARG A 913 9.82 9.90 1.20
CA ARG A 913 9.43 11.20 1.79
C ARG A 913 7.94 11.51 1.64
N ALA A 914 7.33 11.15 0.51
CA ALA A 914 5.88 11.30 0.33
C ALA A 914 5.10 10.47 1.36
N VAL A 915 5.58 9.27 1.70
CA VAL A 915 4.99 8.44 2.77
C VAL A 915 5.18 9.09 4.14
N GLU A 916 6.35 9.65 4.44
CA GLU A 916 6.60 10.43 5.67
C GLU A 916 5.61 11.59 5.82
N GLU A 917 5.42 12.37 4.74
CA GLU A 917 4.47 13.49 4.69
C GLU A 917 3.01 13.03 4.86
N ALA A 918 2.64 11.88 4.28
CA ALA A 918 1.30 11.31 4.43
C ALA A 918 1.01 10.90 5.88
N VAL A 919 1.97 10.24 6.55
CA VAL A 919 1.87 9.88 7.98
C VAL A 919 1.81 11.14 8.86
N CYS A 920 2.67 12.13 8.59
CA CYS A 920 2.68 13.40 9.31
C CYS A 920 1.32 14.11 9.21
N ARG A 921 0.75 14.21 7.99
CA ARG A 921 -0.58 14.79 7.77
C ARG A 921 -1.68 14.01 8.50
N PHE A 922 -1.61 12.68 8.49
CA PHE A 922 -2.57 11.84 9.21
C PHE A 922 -2.57 12.13 10.71
N VAL A 923 -1.40 12.15 11.36
CA VAL A 923 -1.32 12.39 12.82
C VAL A 923 -1.67 13.84 13.15
N THR A 924 -1.23 14.79 12.33
CA THR A 924 -1.55 16.20 12.54
C THR A 924 -3.06 16.42 12.54
N ARG A 925 -3.76 15.88 11.53
CA ARG A 925 -5.20 16.06 11.35
C ARG A 925 -6.06 15.26 12.34
N ASP A 926 -5.74 13.98 12.57
CA ASP A 926 -6.61 13.10 13.35
C ASP A 926 -6.34 13.13 14.86
N PHE A 927 -5.24 13.75 15.29
CA PHE A 927 -4.81 13.77 16.69
C PHE A 927 -4.40 15.16 17.20
N ILE A 928 -3.47 15.83 16.53
CA ILE A 928 -2.89 17.10 17.04
C ILE A 928 -3.88 18.25 16.95
N GLU A 929 -4.57 18.40 15.82
CA GLU A 929 -5.57 19.46 15.62
C GLU A 929 -6.73 19.34 16.62
N VAL A 930 -7.20 18.12 16.90
CA VAL A 930 -8.24 17.86 17.89
C VAL A 930 -7.82 18.27 19.31
N LEU A 931 -6.56 18.00 19.68
CA LEU A 931 -6.04 18.39 21.00
C LEU A 931 -5.72 19.88 21.13
N ASN A 932 -5.24 20.51 20.06
CA ASN A 932 -4.91 21.93 20.08
C ASN A 932 -6.13 22.86 19.95
N ASP A 933 -7.32 22.31 19.65
CA ASP A 933 -8.56 23.08 19.64
C ASP A 933 -8.88 23.58 21.07
N ARG A 934 -9.33 24.84 21.17
CA ARG A 934 -9.67 25.50 22.44
C ARG A 934 -10.83 24.83 23.15
N GLU A 935 -11.74 24.18 22.42
CA GLU A 935 -12.92 23.50 22.95
C GLU A 935 -12.63 22.06 23.41
N SER A 936 -11.41 21.55 23.20
CA SER A 936 -11.02 20.18 23.55
C SER A 936 -10.87 19.92 25.07
N GLY A 937 -10.75 20.99 25.87
CA GLY A 937 -10.42 20.89 27.30
C GLY A 937 -8.95 20.55 27.57
N TRP A 938 -8.09 20.53 26.55
CA TRP A 938 -6.64 20.35 26.71
C TRP A 938 -6.00 21.58 27.37
N SER A 939 -5.38 21.38 28.53
CA SER A 939 -4.66 22.41 29.30
C SER A 939 -3.14 22.22 29.26
N GLY A 940 -2.63 21.34 28.40
CA GLY A 940 -1.21 21.08 28.23
C GLY A 940 -0.54 22.01 27.21
N PRO A 941 0.76 21.79 26.91
CA PRO A 941 1.48 22.57 25.91
C PRO A 941 0.90 22.34 24.51
N ARG A 942 1.07 23.33 23.62
CA ARG A 942 0.69 23.17 22.21
C ARG A 942 1.58 22.12 21.55
N LEU A 943 0.94 21.22 20.80
CA LEU A 943 1.62 20.09 20.17
C LEU A 943 1.85 20.34 18.67
N ALA A 944 2.94 19.81 18.13
CA ALA A 944 3.22 19.77 16.69
C ALA A 944 3.85 18.44 16.30
N ALA A 945 3.59 17.99 15.06
CA ALA A 945 4.29 16.84 14.49
C ALA A 945 5.69 17.28 14.05
N GLY A 946 6.71 16.60 14.56
CA GLY A 946 8.10 16.79 14.20
C GLY A 946 8.51 15.87 13.05
N ARG A 947 9.64 15.19 13.20
CA ARG A 947 10.16 14.27 12.18
C ARG A 947 9.40 12.95 12.15
N VAL A 948 9.24 12.40 10.96
CA VAL A 948 8.79 11.01 10.74
C VAL A 948 10.01 10.23 10.25
N LEU A 949 10.32 9.11 10.91
CA LEU A 949 11.40 8.21 10.50
C LEU A 949 10.78 6.88 10.09
N LEU A 950 11.00 6.50 8.83
CA LEU A 950 10.57 5.21 8.30
C LEU A 950 11.69 4.17 8.49
N GLY A 951 11.32 3.01 9.01
CA GLY A 951 12.06 1.77 8.95
C GLY A 951 11.33 0.77 8.05
N THR A 952 11.97 -0.33 7.67
CA THR A 952 11.35 -1.34 6.80
C THR A 952 10.14 -2.01 7.45
N ASN A 953 10.13 -2.13 8.78
CA ASN A 953 9.05 -2.72 9.58
C ASN A 953 8.52 -1.77 10.67
N ARG A 954 8.89 -0.48 10.64
CA ARG A 954 8.62 0.48 11.72
C ARG A 954 8.36 1.89 11.22
N ILE A 955 7.51 2.64 11.91
CA ILE A 955 7.33 4.08 11.72
C ILE A 955 7.48 4.77 13.07
N ARG A 956 8.41 5.73 13.18
CA ARG A 956 8.57 6.58 14.36
C ARG A 956 8.11 7.99 14.04
N LEU A 957 7.36 8.60 14.94
CA LEU A 957 6.88 9.97 14.84
C LEU A 957 7.29 10.75 16.09
N GLU A 958 7.95 11.87 15.88
CA GLU A 958 8.27 12.83 16.92
C GLU A 958 7.07 13.75 17.20
N LEU A 959 6.65 13.81 18.46
CA LEU A 959 5.68 14.80 18.95
C LEU A 959 6.43 15.87 19.72
N VAL A 960 6.40 17.09 19.20
CA VAL A 960 7.05 18.26 19.78
C VAL A 960 6.03 19.01 20.63
N ALA A 961 6.40 19.25 21.89
CA ALA A 961 5.64 20.08 22.82
C ALA A 961 6.44 21.36 23.10
N GLU A 962 5.76 22.52 23.07
CA GLU A 962 6.41 23.81 23.32
C GLU A 962 7.10 23.84 24.70
N GLY A 963 8.42 24.03 24.71
CA GLY A 963 9.22 24.12 25.94
C GLY A 963 9.49 22.80 26.68
N ALA A 964 9.20 21.64 26.10
CA ALA A 964 9.39 20.34 26.75
C ALA A 964 10.13 19.33 25.85
N ALA A 965 10.63 18.24 26.45
CA ALA A 965 11.29 17.16 25.72
C ALA A 965 10.28 16.43 24.79
N PRO A 966 10.66 16.15 23.53
CA PRO A 966 9.77 15.50 22.57
C PRO A 966 9.44 14.06 23.00
N ALA A 967 8.28 13.58 22.57
CA ALA A 967 7.88 12.19 22.77
C ALA A 967 7.89 11.44 21.43
N TRP A 968 8.40 10.20 21.41
CA TRP A 968 8.50 9.39 20.20
C TRP A 968 7.45 8.27 20.20
N LEU A 969 6.46 8.44 19.34
CA LEU A 969 5.41 7.44 19.08
C LEU A 969 5.88 6.46 18.01
N GLU A 970 5.59 5.17 18.19
CA GLU A 970 6.05 4.11 17.29
C GLU A 970 4.94 3.17 16.88
N TRP A 971 4.98 2.77 15.61
CA TRP A 971 4.25 1.63 15.07
C TRP A 971 5.24 0.60 14.53
N ASP A 972 5.27 -0.58 15.13
CA ASP A 972 6.15 -1.70 14.75
C ASP A 972 5.29 -2.84 14.14
N ASP A 973 5.69 -3.39 12.98
CA ASP A 973 5.18 -4.68 12.49
C ASP A 973 6.05 -5.81 13.06
N ARG A 974 5.51 -6.52 14.06
CA ARG A 974 6.17 -7.61 14.78
C ARG A 974 5.56 -8.95 14.39
N SER A 975 6.27 -9.74 13.58
CA SER A 975 5.78 -11.02 13.08
C SER A 975 4.35 -10.99 12.48
N GLY A 976 3.96 -9.86 11.87
CA GLY A 976 2.66 -9.63 11.24
C GLY A 976 1.60 -8.96 12.11
N TRP A 977 1.91 -8.61 13.36
CA TRP A 977 1.07 -7.84 14.27
C TRP A 977 1.52 -6.38 14.34
N LEU A 978 0.60 -5.43 14.12
CA LEU A 978 0.90 -4.01 14.28
C LEU A 978 0.83 -3.62 15.75
N VAL A 979 1.97 -3.27 16.34
CA VAL A 979 2.12 -2.85 17.74
C VAL A 979 2.34 -1.35 17.79
N ALA A 980 1.51 -0.64 18.54
CA ALA A 980 1.73 0.78 18.85
C ALA A 980 2.33 0.94 20.26
N GLY A 981 3.14 1.98 20.48
CA GLY A 981 3.63 2.33 21.81
C GLY A 981 4.64 3.47 21.79
N TRP A 982 5.29 3.72 22.93
CA TRP A 982 6.28 4.79 23.09
C TRP A 982 7.69 4.22 23.22
N ALA A 983 8.67 4.80 22.51
CA ALA A 983 10.09 4.54 22.77
C ALA A 983 10.66 5.51 23.81
N GLU A 984 10.39 6.80 23.62
CA GLU A 984 10.84 7.86 24.50
C GLU A 984 9.61 8.68 24.92
N PRO A 985 9.20 8.58 26.20
CA PRO A 985 7.94 9.17 26.63
C PRO A 985 8.01 10.70 26.80
N GLY A 986 9.20 11.30 26.91
CA GLY A 986 9.39 12.75 26.96
C GLY A 986 8.46 13.45 27.97
N PHE A 987 7.79 14.52 27.50
CA PHE A 987 6.83 15.31 28.29
C PHE A 987 5.63 14.52 28.84
N LEU A 988 5.31 13.33 28.30
CA LEU A 988 4.13 12.55 28.71
C LEU A 988 4.18 12.11 30.18
N THR A 989 5.39 11.94 30.72
CA THR A 989 5.60 11.58 32.13
C THR A 989 5.21 12.70 33.10
N THR A 990 5.13 13.94 32.61
CA THR A 990 4.85 15.14 33.41
C THR A 990 3.39 15.59 33.37
N LEU A 991 2.54 14.92 32.60
CA LEU A 991 1.14 15.29 32.43
C LEU A 991 0.32 15.07 33.70
N SER A 992 -0.55 16.04 34.02
CA SER A 992 -1.54 15.87 35.08
C SER A 992 -2.57 14.78 34.74
N ASP A 993 -3.32 14.30 35.73
CA ASP A 993 -4.34 13.26 35.52
C ASP A 993 -5.42 13.68 34.50
N ASP A 994 -5.80 14.94 34.50
CA ASP A 994 -6.81 15.46 33.57
C ASP A 994 -6.23 15.63 32.16
N GLN A 995 -5.01 16.17 32.05
CA GLN A 995 -4.30 16.27 30.76
C GLN A 995 -4.12 14.88 30.14
N ALA A 996 -3.62 13.92 30.91
CA ALA A 996 -3.38 12.57 30.43
C ALA A 996 -4.67 11.83 30.05
N ARG A 997 -5.82 12.12 30.70
CA ARG A 997 -7.12 11.60 30.28
C ARG A 997 -7.52 12.14 28.91
N VAL A 998 -7.44 13.45 28.71
CA VAL A 998 -7.77 14.10 27.42
C VAL A 998 -6.85 13.61 26.30
N PHE A 999 -5.54 13.54 26.56
CA PHE A 999 -4.56 12.99 25.63
C PHE A 999 -4.83 11.52 25.31
N GLY A 1000 -5.11 10.70 26.34
CA GLY A 1000 -5.43 9.28 26.20
C GLY A 1000 -6.67 9.03 25.34
N ASN A 1001 -7.69 9.89 25.44
CA ASN A 1001 -8.90 9.81 24.61
C ASN A 1001 -8.56 10.03 23.13
N ALA A 1002 -7.79 11.07 22.80
CA ALA A 1002 -7.35 11.33 21.43
C ALA A 1002 -6.40 10.23 20.91
N LEU A 1003 -5.53 9.68 21.77
CA LEU A 1003 -4.60 8.61 21.41
C LEU A 1003 -5.32 7.29 21.11
N ALA A 1004 -6.35 6.95 21.91
CA ALA A 1004 -7.20 5.78 21.66
C ALA A 1004 -7.87 5.87 20.29
N TYR A 1005 -8.35 7.05 19.91
CA TYR A 1005 -8.89 7.30 18.57
C TYR A 1005 -7.81 7.12 17.49
N LEU A 1006 -6.63 7.73 17.66
CA LEU A 1006 -5.51 7.60 16.71
C LEU A 1006 -5.10 6.14 16.49
N TYR A 1007 -4.92 5.35 17.55
CA TYR A 1007 -4.55 3.94 17.44
C TYR A 1007 -5.61 3.11 16.72
N LYS A 1008 -6.89 3.39 16.97
CA LYS A 1008 -7.98 2.68 16.32
C LYS A 1008 -8.08 3.00 14.83
N ARG A 1009 -7.74 4.24 14.47
CA ARG A 1009 -7.67 4.73 13.09
C ARG A 1009 -6.43 4.25 12.34
N ALA A 1010 -5.29 4.13 13.02
CA ALA A 1010 -4.09 3.50 12.48
C ALA A 1010 -4.27 1.99 12.24
N GLY A 1011 -5.18 1.36 12.99
CA GLY A 1011 -5.45 -0.07 12.93
C GLY A 1011 -4.49 -0.91 13.76
N ALA A 1012 -4.01 -0.37 14.90
CA ALA A 1012 -3.16 -1.08 15.84
C ALA A 1012 -3.84 -2.36 16.35
N ASN A 1013 -3.14 -3.50 16.28
CA ASN A 1013 -3.61 -4.75 16.84
C ASN A 1013 -3.38 -4.79 18.35
N LEU A 1014 -2.21 -4.31 18.77
CA LEU A 1014 -1.69 -4.38 20.12
C LEU A 1014 -1.11 -3.03 20.54
N VAL A 1015 -1.14 -2.75 21.84
CA VAL A 1015 -0.49 -1.57 22.44
C VAL A 1015 0.49 -2.07 23.50
N ARG A 1016 1.74 -1.62 23.44
CA ARG A 1016 2.85 -2.12 24.29
C ARG A 1016 2.56 -1.92 25.78
N GLU A 1017 2.05 -0.75 26.13
CA GLU A 1017 1.68 -0.34 27.49
C GLU A 1017 0.50 -1.18 28.03
N GLN A 1018 -0.47 -1.48 27.17
CA GLN A 1018 -1.63 -2.31 27.51
C GLN A 1018 -1.23 -3.78 27.77
N ILE A 1019 -0.35 -4.36 26.93
CA ILE A 1019 0.19 -5.69 27.18
C ILE A 1019 0.92 -5.71 28.53
N ARG A 1020 1.78 -4.73 28.78
CA ARG A 1020 2.56 -4.66 30.02
C ARG A 1020 1.68 -4.53 31.26
N ALA A 1021 0.54 -3.85 31.17
CA ALA A 1021 -0.40 -3.68 32.28
C ALA A 1021 -1.18 -4.97 32.61
N GLU A 1022 -1.53 -5.78 31.61
CA GLU A 1022 -2.27 -7.04 31.79
C GLU A 1022 -1.37 -8.21 32.22
N LEU A 1023 -0.07 -8.16 31.91
CA LEU A 1023 0.89 -9.16 32.37
C LEU A 1023 1.20 -9.00 33.86
N SER A 1024 1.32 -10.12 34.57
CA SER A 1024 1.70 -10.11 36.00
C SER A 1024 3.09 -9.48 36.20
N LYS A 1025 3.36 -8.92 37.39
CA LYS A 1025 4.69 -8.35 37.73
C LYS A 1025 5.85 -9.35 37.57
N GLU A 1026 5.58 -10.64 37.62
CA GLU A 1026 6.55 -11.73 37.42
C GLU A 1026 6.99 -11.89 35.95
N ALA A 1027 6.22 -11.34 34.99
CA ALA A 1027 6.58 -11.33 33.59
C ALA A 1027 7.69 -10.29 33.37
N GLN A 1028 8.94 -10.74 33.26
CA GLN A 1028 10.06 -9.81 33.07
C GLN A 1028 10.07 -9.27 31.64
N HIS A 1029 9.80 -10.13 30.66
CA HIS A 1029 9.89 -9.83 29.23
C HIS A 1029 8.78 -10.49 28.42
N PHE A 1030 8.43 -9.89 27.29
CA PHE A 1030 7.51 -10.45 26.30
C PHE A 1030 7.98 -10.12 24.88
N ASP A 1031 7.64 -10.99 23.93
CA ASP A 1031 7.91 -10.82 22.51
C ASP A 1031 6.78 -11.41 21.67
N LEU A 1032 6.74 -11.09 20.37
CA LEU A 1032 5.71 -11.53 19.44
C LEU A 1032 6.30 -12.42 18.34
N CYS A 1033 5.64 -13.56 18.11
CA CYS A 1033 5.97 -14.45 17.01
C CYS A 1033 4.74 -14.68 16.12
N ARG A 1034 4.94 -15.38 15.00
CA ARG A 1034 3.86 -15.74 14.06
C ARG A 1034 2.72 -16.52 14.72
N ASP A 1035 3.04 -17.32 15.74
CA ASP A 1035 2.09 -18.18 16.45
C ASP A 1035 1.41 -17.48 17.65
N GLY A 1036 1.88 -16.29 18.05
CA GLY A 1036 1.26 -15.48 19.10
C GLY A 1036 2.25 -14.75 20.02
N LEU A 1037 1.82 -14.45 21.25
CA LEU A 1037 2.59 -13.72 22.26
C LEU A 1037 3.43 -14.68 23.11
N LEU A 1038 4.75 -14.47 23.16
CA LEU A 1038 5.69 -15.18 24.02
C LEU A 1038 5.95 -14.37 25.29
N VAL A 1039 5.87 -15.03 26.45
CA VAL A 1039 6.07 -14.40 27.77
C VAL A 1039 7.03 -15.23 28.61
N TRP A 1040 7.96 -14.55 29.28
CA TRP A 1040 8.92 -15.16 30.20
C TRP A 1040 8.59 -14.79 31.65
N TYR A 1041 8.18 -15.80 32.43
CA TYR A 1041 7.90 -15.68 33.86
C TYR A 1041 9.09 -16.22 34.65
N GLY A 1042 9.91 -15.34 35.24
CA GLY A 1042 11.13 -15.72 35.98
C GLY A 1042 12.41 -15.05 35.46
N THR A 1043 13.58 -15.61 35.79
CA THR A 1043 14.89 -15.14 35.32
C THR A 1043 15.02 -15.29 33.79
N ARG A 1044 15.99 -14.60 33.18
CA ARG A 1044 16.24 -14.60 31.72
C ARG A 1044 16.39 -16.01 31.10
N ASP A 1045 16.66 -17.04 31.91
CA ASP A 1045 16.85 -18.43 31.50
C ASP A 1045 15.56 -19.28 31.49
N SER A 1046 14.42 -18.73 31.92
CA SER A 1046 13.13 -19.46 31.97
C SER A 1046 12.60 -19.81 30.57
N ALA A 1047 11.93 -20.96 30.43
CA ALA A 1047 11.31 -21.33 29.15
C ALA A 1047 10.11 -20.42 28.84
N PRO A 1048 9.98 -19.89 27.61
CA PRO A 1048 8.85 -19.03 27.26
C PRO A 1048 7.52 -19.78 27.28
N VAL A 1049 6.47 -19.05 27.63
CA VAL A 1049 5.09 -19.47 27.54
C VAL A 1049 4.44 -18.79 26.33
N LEU A 1050 3.75 -19.56 25.48
CA LEU A 1050 3.08 -19.06 24.28
C LEU A 1050 1.58 -18.83 24.54
N TYR A 1051 1.09 -17.64 24.21
CA TYR A 1051 -0.32 -17.27 24.19
C TYR A 1051 -0.78 -17.08 22.74
N ASP A 1052 -1.67 -17.96 22.28
CA ASP A 1052 -2.24 -17.91 20.92
C ASP A 1052 -3.27 -16.77 20.81
N ILE A 1053 -2.77 -15.57 20.48
CA ILE A 1053 -3.58 -14.36 20.28
C ILE A 1053 -4.38 -14.38 18.96
N ALA A 1054 -4.09 -15.31 18.05
CA ALA A 1054 -4.89 -15.53 16.85
C ALA A 1054 -6.19 -16.30 17.13
N ASP A 1055 -6.27 -17.02 18.25
CA ASP A 1055 -7.48 -17.73 18.65
C ASP A 1055 -8.62 -16.73 18.97
N PRO A 1056 -9.79 -16.82 18.30
CA PRO A 1056 -10.93 -15.95 18.57
C PRO A 1056 -11.59 -16.19 19.95
N ALA A 1057 -11.07 -17.11 20.76
CA ALA A 1057 -11.54 -17.32 22.12
C ALA A 1057 -11.43 -16.04 22.99
N PRO A 1058 -12.39 -15.82 23.91
CA PRO A 1058 -12.35 -14.67 24.83
C PRO A 1058 -11.26 -14.81 25.90
N GLN A 1059 -10.90 -16.04 26.28
CA GLN A 1059 -9.84 -16.34 27.23
C GLN A 1059 -8.70 -17.06 26.51
N ILE A 1060 -7.48 -16.56 26.68
CA ILE A 1060 -6.28 -17.12 26.06
C ILE A 1060 -5.51 -17.91 27.12
N ARG A 1061 -5.35 -19.20 26.86
CA ARG A 1061 -4.65 -20.12 27.76
C ARG A 1061 -3.19 -20.30 27.34
N PRO A 1062 -2.27 -20.41 28.31
CA PRO A 1062 -0.85 -20.61 28.05
C PRO A 1062 -0.55 -21.99 27.43
N ARG A 1063 0.38 -22.04 26.49
CA ARG A 1063 0.85 -23.25 25.78
C ARG A 1063 2.38 -23.32 25.77
N VAL A 1064 2.91 -24.53 25.56
CA VAL A 1064 4.35 -24.72 25.34
C VAL A 1064 4.70 -24.35 23.89
N PRO A 1065 5.75 -23.54 23.62
CA PRO A 1065 6.18 -23.22 22.25
C PRO A 1065 6.43 -24.48 21.41
N GLY A 1066 5.95 -24.51 20.17
CA GLY A 1066 6.09 -25.65 19.25
C GLY A 1066 5.23 -26.88 19.60
N GLN A 1067 4.50 -26.90 20.73
CA GLN A 1067 3.59 -27.98 21.10
C GLN A 1067 2.20 -27.43 21.44
N ARG A 1068 1.13 -28.09 21.00
CA ARG A 1068 -0.25 -27.68 21.38
C ARG A 1068 -0.64 -28.05 22.82
N LYS A 1069 0.32 -28.38 23.69
CA LYS A 1069 0.04 -28.79 25.08
C LYS A 1069 -0.15 -27.56 25.97
N PRO A 1070 -1.19 -27.54 26.83
CA PRO A 1070 -1.37 -26.49 27.82
C PRO A 1070 -0.22 -26.53 28.84
N THR A 1071 0.20 -25.37 29.32
CA THR A 1071 1.20 -25.23 30.39
C THR A 1071 0.63 -24.45 31.58
N THR A 1072 1.33 -24.43 32.70
CA THR A 1072 0.96 -23.63 33.88
C THR A 1072 1.33 -22.16 33.67
N GLY A 1073 0.34 -21.27 33.79
CA GLY A 1073 0.50 -19.81 33.68
C GLY A 1073 -0.85 -19.08 33.83
N PRO A 1074 -0.85 -17.75 33.99
CA PRO A 1074 -2.09 -16.98 34.13
C PRO A 1074 -2.91 -17.02 32.84
N VAL A 1075 -4.23 -17.09 32.96
CA VAL A 1075 -5.17 -16.99 31.84
C VAL A 1075 -5.40 -15.51 31.54
N LEU A 1076 -5.23 -15.11 30.28
CA LEU A 1076 -5.36 -13.72 29.86
C LEU A 1076 -6.73 -13.48 29.20
N ASP A 1077 -7.31 -12.31 29.45
CA ASP A 1077 -8.52 -11.85 28.74
C ASP A 1077 -8.12 -11.23 27.40
N ALA A 1078 -8.61 -11.81 26.30
CA ALA A 1078 -8.28 -11.36 24.96
C ALA A 1078 -8.76 -9.93 24.67
N ALA A 1079 -9.88 -9.48 25.26
CA ALA A 1079 -10.40 -8.14 25.04
C ALA A 1079 -9.58 -7.07 25.76
N ARG A 1080 -8.95 -7.43 26.89
CA ARG A 1080 -8.04 -6.56 27.64
C ARG A 1080 -6.62 -6.58 27.12
N LEU A 1081 -6.18 -7.68 26.52
CA LEU A 1081 -4.86 -7.81 25.91
C LEU A 1081 -4.81 -7.22 24.49
N MET A 1082 -5.82 -7.47 23.67
CA MET A 1082 -5.84 -7.07 22.26
C MET A 1082 -6.64 -5.79 22.04
N PHE A 1083 -5.93 -4.72 21.67
CA PHE A 1083 -6.54 -3.42 21.40
C PHE A 1083 -7.53 -3.48 20.22
N ASP A 1084 -7.27 -4.31 19.20
CA ASP A 1084 -8.20 -4.46 18.07
C ASP A 1084 -9.57 -5.03 18.46
N ARG A 1085 -9.64 -5.89 19.48
CA ARG A 1085 -10.88 -6.46 20.03
C ARG A 1085 -11.68 -5.49 20.89
N THR A 1086 -11.06 -4.43 21.39
CA THR A 1086 -11.77 -3.38 22.13
C THR A 1086 -12.66 -2.57 21.17
N GLN A 1087 -13.96 -2.57 21.43
CA GLN A 1087 -14.92 -1.78 20.64
C GLN A 1087 -14.96 -0.34 21.17
N ILE A 1088 -14.70 0.61 20.28
CA ILE A 1088 -14.88 2.04 20.50
C ILE A 1088 -15.88 2.53 19.46
N THR A 1089 -16.97 3.15 19.92
CA THR A 1089 -18.04 3.61 19.03
C THR A 1089 -17.92 5.10 18.69
N TRP A 1090 -18.54 5.50 17.58
CA TRP A 1090 -18.59 6.91 17.19
C TRP A 1090 -19.33 7.78 18.23
N THR A 1091 -20.40 7.25 18.82
CA THR A 1091 -21.17 7.96 19.86
C THR A 1091 -20.30 8.25 21.08
N GLN A 1092 -19.56 7.25 21.57
CA GLN A 1092 -18.61 7.41 22.66
C GLN A 1092 -17.55 8.48 22.32
N TRP A 1093 -17.04 8.45 21.09
CA TRP A 1093 -16.07 9.46 20.62
C TRP A 1093 -16.65 10.88 20.65
N THR A 1094 -17.87 11.09 20.20
CA THR A 1094 -18.50 12.43 20.22
C THR A 1094 -18.88 12.91 21.61
N GLU A 1095 -19.28 12.00 22.51
CA GLU A 1095 -19.70 12.34 23.87
C GLU A 1095 -18.54 12.76 24.75
N VAL A 1096 -17.35 12.19 24.53
CA VAL A 1096 -16.15 12.49 25.32
C VAL A 1096 -15.68 13.94 25.21
N TRP A 1097 -16.04 14.63 24.12
CA TRP A 1097 -15.66 16.04 23.89
C TRP A 1097 -16.74 17.04 24.32
N ARG A 1098 -17.82 16.59 24.98
CA ARG A 1098 -18.79 17.52 25.57
C ARG A 1098 -18.22 18.12 26.85
N ALA A 1099 -18.48 19.42 27.07
CA ALA A 1099 -18.04 20.10 28.27
C ALA A 1099 -18.53 19.35 29.53
N PRO A 1100 -17.63 18.96 30.46
CA PRO A 1100 -18.03 18.31 31.70
C PRO A 1100 -18.83 19.28 32.57
N ALA A 1101 -19.72 18.76 33.42
CA ALA A 1101 -20.39 19.58 34.41
C ALA A 1101 -19.36 20.19 35.39
N PRO A 1102 -19.64 21.34 36.01
CA PRO A 1102 -18.69 21.99 36.92
C PRO A 1102 -18.31 21.06 38.07
N GLY A 1103 -17.02 20.67 38.15
CA GLY A 1103 -16.48 19.76 39.18
C GLY A 1103 -16.29 18.31 38.75
N ASP A 1104 -16.76 17.90 37.57
CA ASP A 1104 -16.57 16.54 37.05
C ASP A 1104 -15.24 16.38 36.30
N LYS A 1105 -14.62 15.20 36.44
CA LYS A 1105 -13.43 14.81 35.67
C LYS A 1105 -13.79 14.63 34.19
N PRO A 1106 -12.83 14.83 33.26
CA PRO A 1106 -13.05 14.57 31.84
C PRO A 1106 -13.53 13.12 31.62
N PRO A 1107 -14.56 12.90 30.78
CA PRO A 1107 -15.07 11.57 30.46
C PRO A 1107 -13.99 10.72 29.77
N ARG A 1108 -14.04 9.40 29.98
CA ARG A 1108 -13.08 8.44 29.42
C ARG A 1108 -13.63 7.77 28.17
N LEU A 1109 -12.82 7.67 27.12
CA LEU A 1109 -13.13 6.92 25.91
C LEU A 1109 -12.82 5.43 26.10
N GLY A 1110 -13.81 4.57 25.83
CA GLY A 1110 -13.64 3.11 25.86
C GLY A 1110 -14.82 2.37 26.53
N PRO A 1111 -14.72 1.05 26.69
CA PRO A 1111 -15.73 0.26 27.40
C PRO A 1111 -15.78 0.65 28.88
N ALA A 1112 -16.98 0.75 29.46
CA ALA A 1112 -17.16 1.12 30.87
C ALA A 1112 -16.45 0.16 31.86
N ASN A 1113 -16.18 -1.08 31.44
CA ASN A 1113 -15.66 -2.16 32.28
C ASN A 1113 -14.14 -2.40 32.14
N SER A 1114 -13.42 -1.56 31.37
CA SER A 1114 -11.98 -1.72 31.15
C SER A 1114 -11.27 -0.38 30.97
N GLU A 1115 -10.21 -0.13 31.73
CA GLU A 1115 -9.34 1.03 31.55
C GLU A 1115 -8.33 0.77 30.43
N LEU A 1116 -8.27 1.67 29.44
CA LEU A 1116 -7.28 1.61 28.36
C LEU A 1116 -5.96 2.22 28.83
N VAL A 1117 -4.97 1.37 29.10
CA VAL A 1117 -3.62 1.81 29.48
C VAL A 1117 -2.79 2.06 28.22
N LEU A 1118 -2.78 3.31 27.75
CA LEU A 1118 -2.11 3.74 26.51
C LEU A 1118 -0.90 4.65 26.73
N LEU A 1119 -0.75 5.14 27.97
CA LEU A 1119 0.32 6.05 28.34
C LEU A 1119 1.37 5.32 29.18
N PRO A 1120 2.64 5.74 29.11
CA PRO A 1120 3.69 5.20 29.95
C PRO A 1120 3.39 5.43 31.45
N PRO A 1121 3.91 4.57 32.35
CA PRO A 1121 3.76 4.76 33.79
C PRO A 1121 4.36 6.11 34.20
N ARG A 1122 3.63 6.87 35.01
CA ARG A 1122 4.06 8.19 35.49
C ARG A 1122 4.92 8.05 36.73
N THR A 1123 5.84 8.98 36.93
CA THR A 1123 6.60 9.08 38.18
C THR A 1123 5.67 9.56 39.29
N ASP A 1124 5.59 8.83 40.39
CA ASP A 1124 4.84 9.26 41.58
C ASP A 1124 5.36 10.63 42.03
N ARG A 1125 4.48 11.64 42.01
CA ARG A 1125 4.79 12.95 42.57
C ARG A 1125 4.91 12.76 44.09
N PRO A 1126 5.95 13.27 44.77
CA PRO A 1126 5.91 13.33 46.22
C PRO A 1126 4.65 14.13 46.62
N PRO A 1127 3.93 13.72 47.69
CA PRO A 1127 2.67 14.35 48.07
C PRO A 1127 2.90 15.86 48.20
N SER A 1128 2.10 16.65 47.48
CA SER A 1128 2.19 18.11 47.54
C SER A 1128 1.92 18.56 48.98
N ALA A 1129 2.78 19.41 49.51
CA ALA A 1129 2.68 20.04 50.83
C ALA A 1129 1.52 21.06 50.93
N SER A 1130 0.34 20.70 50.45
CA SER A 1130 -0.86 21.53 50.46
C SER A 1130 -2.10 20.78 50.95
N ASP A 1131 -1.94 19.64 51.63
CA ASP A 1131 -2.96 19.16 52.55
C ASP A 1131 -2.76 19.90 53.88
N PRO A 1132 -3.70 20.76 54.31
CA PRO A 1132 -3.65 21.32 55.66
C PRO A 1132 -3.77 20.17 56.67
N PRO A 1133 -3.00 20.18 57.77
CA PRO A 1133 -3.06 19.10 58.74
C PRO A 1133 -4.49 19.00 59.26
N ALA A 1134 -5.02 17.77 59.25
CA ALA A 1134 -6.30 17.44 59.85
C ALA A 1134 -6.37 18.02 61.27
N VAL A 1135 -7.33 18.92 61.48
CA VAL A 1135 -7.67 19.47 62.79
C VAL A 1135 -8.14 18.30 63.65
N LEU A 1136 -7.27 17.88 64.57
CA LEU A 1136 -7.63 17.05 65.71
C LEU A 1136 -8.72 17.77 66.50
N GLY A 1137 -9.84 17.09 66.74
CA GLY A 1137 -10.98 17.64 67.47
C GLY A 1137 -10.56 18.17 68.84
N SER A 1138 -10.91 19.42 69.11
CA SER A 1138 -10.93 19.97 70.46
C SER A 1138 -12.15 19.41 71.19
N ALA A 1139 -11.90 18.50 72.13
CA ALA A 1139 -12.86 18.15 73.15
C ALA A 1139 -13.11 19.40 74.03
N ARG A 1140 -14.37 19.81 74.11
CA ARG A 1140 -14.88 20.75 75.12
C ARG A 1140 -14.66 20.17 76.52
N ALA A 1141 -14.13 20.99 77.43
CA ALA A 1141 -14.31 20.85 78.86
C ALA A 1141 -14.14 22.23 79.52
N ASP A 1142 -15.20 23.04 79.49
CA ASP A 1142 -15.45 24.06 80.52
C ASP A 1142 -16.34 23.39 81.57
N ASP A 1143 -15.79 23.15 82.75
CA ASP A 1143 -16.44 23.37 84.07
C ASP A 1143 -15.60 22.73 85.18
N ALA A 1144 -14.88 23.57 85.93
CA ALA A 1144 -14.89 23.60 87.40
C ALA A 1144 -13.71 24.45 87.93
N PRO A 1145 -13.97 25.49 88.76
CA PRO A 1145 -12.92 26.24 89.42
C PRO A 1145 -12.62 25.70 90.83
N ALA A 1146 -11.44 26.13 91.32
CA ALA A 1146 -10.98 26.16 92.71
C ALA A 1146 -10.34 24.89 93.30
N GLY A 1147 -9.10 25.06 93.78
CA GLY A 1147 -8.44 24.12 94.68
C GLY A 1147 -6.92 24.27 94.67
N ALA A 1148 -6.39 24.93 95.70
CA ALA A 1148 -4.98 25.21 95.93
C ALA A 1148 -4.14 23.95 96.17
N LEU A 1149 -2.93 23.89 95.58
CA LEU A 1149 -1.61 23.84 96.24
C LEU A 1149 -0.51 23.58 95.20
#